data_AF-A0A1W2AF88-F1
#
_entry.id   AF-A0A1W2AF88-F1
#
_cell.length_a   1.000
_cell.length_b   1.000
_cell.length_c   1.000
_cell.angle_alpha   90.00
_cell.angle_beta   90.00
_cell.angle_gamma   90.00
#
_symmetry.space_group_name_H-M   'P 1'
#
loop_
_entity.id
_entity.type
_entity.pdbx_description
1 polymer ?
#
loop_
_entity_poly.entity_id
_entity_poly.type
_entity_poly.pdbx_seq_one_letter_code
_entity_poly.pdbx_strand_id
1 'polypeptide(L)'
;MKEKELYRALDASITGCQPSYYWKNHVVRQIVKGEEMKKRTKLSLGAIIVAALLLISAVGVAVGVLVHEYYAKVAQMERDGALERWELDDKIKFIDAMKECNFELDEDLYALVKDETRSGEEREAAADRIVNSTYGELLQQELLYYETNDEDSLGIAPDVYTVFQERYFAEHPDWEDDYESYQAYFDALGHYLRDEIGMLKDYSDTVPEAPVVDEAYAAKALKGRMTVMMWDAETVEALVPQVEWDDTCRMWTVSGEVSDASMEKATDLRRDMNPVLSGNNIEKTETGYRYTILVDEKGRTWDRDLDKEAFRKEYLNQVIPVEKISVRKAMELAETAVKEKYQPDEEGWKEVFADAADFGIGGENAGLKLVYFHKHYYRFFYEDYMYGAVVNMADGRVEALADYRDEAQAPEWQLLNYAARTEQKEGWYSCWKPESKQGLIDKIRACGLLPEHAYWQLAEPAEADTDAFAAELFGAKGRLSLVNVKVMLHSLKGPEENWDLETKLLADWLIRRYGIQSEDLREQQEAGEDIDAAKAEKIIRAAVCEAWNMPADALDNWAVVTRLVQDAITVEMTEDGPIQNSMVYYRVFLTRPDEEVGLDTFGGRDNFNYRVSTDGNILTTEDCSGWYSPKEDMERWKK
;
A
#
# COMPACT_ATOMS: atom_id res chain seq x y z
N MET A 1 0.67 -32.70 -16.98
CA MET A 1 -0.70 -32.15 -16.91
C MET A 1 -0.64 -30.75 -17.50
N LYS A 2 -1.51 -30.39 -18.45
CA LYS A 2 -1.53 -29.01 -18.97
C LYS A 2 -2.15 -28.10 -17.92
N GLU A 3 -1.70 -26.85 -17.82
CA GLU A 3 -2.18 -25.85 -16.85
C GLU A 3 -3.72 -25.80 -16.76
N LYS A 4 -4.41 -25.90 -17.91
CA LYS A 4 -5.88 -25.97 -18.00
C LYS A 4 -6.51 -27.23 -17.37
N GLU A 5 -5.83 -28.37 -17.39
CA GLU A 5 -6.31 -29.62 -16.77
C GLU A 5 -6.14 -29.58 -15.24
N LEU A 6 -5.10 -28.89 -14.76
CA LEU A 6 -4.86 -28.68 -13.32
C LEU A 6 -5.87 -27.69 -12.73
N TYR A 7 -6.15 -26.58 -13.42
CA TYR A 7 -7.20 -25.65 -13.01
C TYR A 7 -8.56 -26.36 -12.89
N ARG A 8 -8.89 -27.25 -13.85
CA ARG A 8 -10.11 -28.07 -13.79
C ARG A 8 -10.15 -29.02 -12.59
N ALA A 9 -9.03 -29.66 -12.26
CA ALA A 9 -8.97 -30.58 -11.12
C ALA A 9 -9.08 -29.84 -9.77
N LEU A 10 -8.50 -28.63 -9.65
CA LEU A 10 -8.57 -27.78 -8.46
C LEU A 10 -9.99 -27.20 -8.25
N ASP A 11 -10.64 -26.79 -9.33
CA ASP A 11 -12.02 -26.27 -9.27
C ASP A 11 -13.05 -27.39 -8.95
N ALA A 12 -12.80 -28.63 -9.37
CA ALA A 12 -13.66 -29.77 -9.05
C ALA A 12 -13.48 -30.33 -7.63
N SER A 13 -12.33 -30.11 -6.98
CA SER A 13 -12.00 -30.73 -5.67
C SER A 13 -12.12 -29.82 -4.46
N ILE A 14 -12.35 -28.51 -4.64
CA ILE A 14 -12.43 -27.51 -3.57
C ILE A 14 -13.71 -26.65 -3.70
N THR A 15 -14.84 -27.31 -3.94
CA THR A 15 -16.15 -26.66 -3.96
C THR A 15 -16.49 -26.14 -2.55
N GLY A 16 -16.47 -24.81 -2.39
CA GLY A 16 -16.84 -24.13 -1.15
C GLY A 16 -15.76 -23.24 -0.52
N CYS A 17 -14.53 -23.25 -1.01
CA CYS A 17 -13.53 -22.23 -0.69
C CYS A 17 -12.90 -21.79 -2.00
N GLN A 18 -13.28 -20.62 -2.52
CA GLN A 18 -12.54 -20.04 -3.63
C GLN A 18 -11.42 -19.16 -3.09
N PRO A 19 -10.18 -19.66 -3.06
CA PRO A 19 -9.04 -18.85 -2.69
C PRO A 19 -8.81 -17.77 -3.77
N SER A 20 -8.19 -16.66 -3.37
CA SER A 20 -7.98 -15.48 -4.20
C SER A 20 -7.28 -15.80 -5.53
N TYR A 21 -7.45 -14.93 -6.54
CA TYR A 21 -6.80 -15.08 -7.85
C TYR A 21 -5.27 -15.19 -7.71
N TYR A 22 -4.71 -14.49 -6.71
CA TYR A 22 -3.32 -14.63 -6.30
C TYR A 22 -3.00 -16.05 -5.83
N TRP A 23 -3.80 -16.64 -4.94
CA TRP A 23 -3.57 -17.98 -4.41
C TRP A 23 -3.81 -19.09 -5.44
N LYS A 24 -4.80 -18.95 -6.33
CA LYS A 24 -4.99 -19.88 -7.47
C LYS A 24 -3.80 -19.84 -8.43
N ASN A 25 -3.33 -18.64 -8.77
CA ASN A 25 -2.13 -18.48 -9.59
C ASN A 25 -0.86 -18.91 -8.84
N HIS A 26 -0.81 -18.75 -7.52
CA HIS A 26 0.29 -19.21 -6.68
C HIS A 26 0.32 -20.73 -6.62
N VAL A 27 -0.81 -21.42 -6.42
CA VAL A 27 -0.90 -22.88 -6.41
C VAL A 27 -0.68 -23.48 -7.79
N VAL A 28 -1.17 -22.85 -8.85
CA VAL A 28 -0.85 -23.29 -10.22
C VAL A 28 0.60 -22.99 -10.57
N ARG A 29 1.18 -21.86 -10.13
CA ARG A 29 2.63 -21.64 -10.17
C ARG A 29 3.36 -22.68 -9.30
N GLN A 30 2.83 -23.14 -8.18
CA GLN A 30 3.48 -24.13 -7.32
C GLN A 30 3.41 -25.57 -7.87
N ILE A 31 2.36 -25.94 -8.60
CA ILE A 31 2.19 -27.30 -9.15
C ILE A 31 2.72 -27.40 -10.59
N VAL A 32 2.62 -26.33 -11.39
CA VAL A 32 3.20 -26.24 -12.75
C VAL A 32 4.65 -25.73 -12.72
N LYS A 33 5.04 -24.95 -11.70
CA LYS A 33 6.40 -24.42 -11.46
C LYS A 33 6.90 -24.70 -10.04
N GLY A 34 6.65 -25.90 -9.51
CA GLY A 34 7.47 -26.55 -8.46
C GLY A 34 7.76 -25.87 -7.10
N GLU A 35 7.10 -24.79 -6.68
CA GLU A 35 7.40 -24.14 -5.39
C GLU A 35 6.79 -24.90 -4.18
N GLU A 36 7.64 -25.35 -3.22
CA GLU A 36 7.23 -26.11 -2.02
C GLU A 36 6.61 -25.24 -0.90
N MET A 37 5.58 -25.78 -0.25
CA MET A 37 4.99 -25.24 0.99
C MET A 37 5.87 -25.53 2.21
N LYS A 38 6.13 -24.50 3.03
CA LYS A 38 6.45 -24.71 4.46
C LYS A 38 5.17 -25.11 5.21
N LYS A 39 4.98 -26.40 5.51
CA LYS A 39 4.37 -26.79 6.79
C LYS A 39 5.03 -28.02 7.43
N ARG A 40 5.32 -27.81 8.72
CA ARG A 40 5.51 -28.82 9.77
C ARG A 40 4.64 -30.06 9.56
N THR A 41 5.22 -31.15 9.08
CA THR A 41 5.10 -32.49 9.68
C THR A 41 6.10 -33.46 9.07
N LYS A 42 6.72 -34.28 9.93
CA LYS A 42 7.77 -35.24 9.58
C LYS A 42 7.21 -36.35 8.68
N LEU A 43 7.45 -36.28 7.37
CA LEU A 43 7.35 -37.43 6.46
C LEU A 43 8.74 -38.02 6.25
N SER A 44 8.86 -39.34 6.36
CA SER A 44 10.14 -40.04 6.28
C SER A 44 10.64 -40.10 4.83
N LEU A 45 11.97 -40.03 4.68
CA LEU A 45 12.73 -40.11 3.42
C LEU A 45 12.26 -41.23 2.46
N GLY A 46 11.69 -42.32 3.00
CA GLY A 46 11.15 -43.42 2.20
C GLY A 46 9.91 -43.06 1.37
N ALA A 47 9.07 -42.11 1.82
CA ALA A 47 7.90 -41.67 1.06
C ALA A 47 8.30 -40.80 -0.16
N ILE A 48 9.39 -40.03 -0.02
CA ILE A 48 9.95 -39.16 -1.06
C ILE A 48 10.54 -40.00 -2.19
N ILE A 49 11.24 -41.08 -1.87
CA ILE A 49 11.85 -41.98 -2.87
C ILE A 49 10.78 -42.71 -3.69
N VAL A 50 9.65 -43.10 -3.08
CA VAL A 50 8.53 -43.75 -3.79
C VAL A 50 7.83 -42.77 -4.74
N ALA A 51 7.68 -41.50 -4.35
CA ALA A 51 7.14 -40.46 -5.22
C ALA A 51 8.09 -40.13 -6.38
N ALA A 52 9.39 -40.04 -6.13
CA ALA A 52 10.42 -39.81 -7.15
C ALA A 52 10.48 -40.95 -8.18
N LEU A 53 10.38 -42.21 -7.73
CA LEU A 53 10.38 -43.38 -8.63
C LEU A 53 9.09 -43.48 -9.47
N LEU A 54 7.95 -43.02 -8.94
CA LEU A 54 6.69 -42.91 -9.72
C LEU A 54 6.78 -41.82 -10.80
N LEU A 55 7.51 -40.73 -10.54
CA LEU A 55 7.72 -39.62 -11.48
C LEU A 55 8.70 -39.97 -12.61
N ILE A 56 9.72 -40.80 -12.34
CA ILE A 56 10.69 -41.28 -13.35
C ILE A 56 10.04 -42.18 -14.42
N SER A 57 8.87 -42.76 -14.14
CA SER A 57 8.17 -43.68 -15.05
C SER A 57 7.39 -43.01 -16.20
N ALA A 58 7.28 -41.66 -16.21
CA ALA A 58 6.54 -40.91 -17.22
C ALA A 58 7.47 -39.99 -18.05
N VAL A 59 7.89 -40.52 -19.20
CA VAL A 59 8.78 -39.94 -20.24
C VAL A 59 8.47 -38.48 -20.63
N GLY A 60 9.50 -37.64 -20.78
CA GLY A 60 9.74 -37.00 -22.10
C GLY A 60 9.86 -35.48 -22.30
N VAL A 61 10.07 -34.61 -21.30
CA VAL A 61 10.32 -33.15 -21.56
C VAL A 61 11.30 -32.57 -20.52
N ALA A 62 12.61 -32.75 -20.72
CA ALA A 62 13.64 -32.40 -19.73
C ALA A 62 14.61 -31.32 -20.23
N VAL A 63 14.17 -30.06 -20.21
CA VAL A 63 15.07 -28.89 -20.17
C VAL A 63 14.53 -27.84 -19.17
N GLY A 64 13.22 -27.65 -19.07
CA GLY A 64 12.60 -26.67 -18.16
C GLY A 64 12.61 -27.04 -16.66
N VAL A 65 12.59 -28.33 -16.31
CA VAL A 65 12.59 -28.78 -14.89
C VAL A 65 13.99 -28.69 -14.28
N LEU A 66 15.04 -28.97 -15.06
CA LEU A 66 16.44 -28.87 -14.62
C LEU A 66 16.80 -27.43 -14.21
N VAL A 67 16.34 -26.45 -14.97
CA VAL A 67 16.57 -25.03 -14.68
C VAL A 67 15.81 -24.59 -13.42
N HIS A 68 14.60 -25.12 -13.19
CA HIS A 68 13.78 -24.75 -12.04
C HIS A 68 14.26 -25.40 -10.73
N GLU A 69 14.67 -26.66 -10.75
CA GLU A 69 15.31 -27.32 -9.60
C GLU A 69 16.67 -26.71 -9.28
N TYR A 70 17.40 -26.26 -10.30
CA TYR A 70 18.65 -25.51 -10.13
C TYR A 70 18.40 -24.19 -9.39
N TYR A 71 17.53 -23.30 -9.89
CA TYR A 71 17.25 -22.01 -9.24
C TYR A 71 16.68 -22.15 -7.83
N ALA A 72 15.85 -23.17 -7.57
CA ALA A 72 15.33 -23.44 -6.23
C ALA A 72 16.44 -23.86 -5.25
N LYS A 73 17.39 -24.71 -5.69
CA LYS A 73 18.56 -25.08 -4.89
C LYS A 73 19.48 -23.88 -4.65
N VAL A 74 19.77 -23.07 -5.68
CA VAL A 74 20.60 -21.86 -5.54
C VAL A 74 19.96 -20.84 -4.60
N ALA A 75 18.68 -20.52 -4.77
CA ALA A 75 17.96 -19.58 -3.91
C ALA A 75 17.86 -20.07 -2.46
N GLN A 76 17.82 -21.39 -2.23
CA GLN A 76 17.86 -21.95 -0.89
C GLN A 76 19.25 -21.83 -0.26
N MET A 77 20.33 -21.92 -1.04
CA MET A 77 21.71 -21.74 -0.57
C MET A 77 22.08 -20.26 -0.36
N GLU A 78 21.57 -19.36 -1.21
CA GLU A 78 21.74 -17.90 -1.08
C GLU A 78 21.06 -17.33 0.18
N ARG A 79 19.98 -17.98 0.63
CA ARG A 79 19.29 -17.66 1.89
C ARG A 79 20.21 -17.75 3.12
N ASP A 80 21.29 -18.51 3.03
CA ASP A 80 22.25 -18.74 4.12
C ASP A 80 23.49 -17.80 4.03
N GLY A 81 23.56 -16.92 3.01
CA GLY A 81 24.57 -15.87 2.87
C GLY A 81 25.22 -15.79 1.47
N ALA A 82 25.84 -14.65 1.18
CA ALA A 82 26.59 -14.42 -0.07
C ALA A 82 27.65 -15.52 -0.31
N LEU A 83 27.84 -15.94 -1.57
CA LEU A 83 28.74 -17.01 -2.01
C LEU A 83 30.17 -16.94 -1.40
N GLU A 84 30.65 -15.74 -1.08
CA GLU A 84 31.95 -15.49 -0.44
C GLU A 84 32.06 -16.05 0.98
N ARG A 85 30.94 -16.26 1.68
CA ARG A 85 30.90 -16.77 3.06
C ARG A 85 30.66 -18.29 3.12
N TRP A 86 30.54 -18.95 1.98
CA TRP A 86 30.31 -20.39 1.94
C TRP A 86 31.56 -21.15 2.36
N GLU A 87 31.39 -22.11 3.25
CA GLU A 87 32.42 -23.08 3.58
C GLU A 87 32.60 -24.08 2.42
N LEU A 88 33.75 -24.76 2.37
CA LEU A 88 34.08 -25.74 1.34
C LEU A 88 32.95 -26.76 1.06
N ASP A 89 32.29 -27.26 2.11
CA ASP A 89 31.22 -28.26 1.96
C ASP A 89 29.99 -27.70 1.21
N ASP A 90 29.67 -26.42 1.36
CA ASP A 90 28.56 -25.78 0.66
C ASP A 90 28.92 -25.48 -0.79
N LYS A 91 30.16 -25.05 -1.05
CA LYS A 91 30.71 -24.93 -2.41
C LYS A 91 30.68 -26.28 -3.15
N ILE A 92 31.03 -27.37 -2.48
CA ILE A 92 30.95 -28.73 -3.06
C ILE A 92 29.51 -29.10 -3.41
N LYS A 93 28.54 -28.88 -2.52
CA LYS A 93 27.12 -29.17 -2.79
C LYS A 93 26.58 -28.38 -3.98
N PHE A 94 27.00 -27.12 -4.10
CA PHE A 94 26.62 -26.28 -5.22
C PHE A 94 27.18 -26.79 -6.54
N ILE A 95 28.46 -27.13 -6.57
CA ILE A 95 29.14 -27.69 -7.75
C ILE A 95 28.52 -29.05 -8.13
N ASP A 96 28.14 -29.88 -7.17
CA ASP A 96 27.39 -31.11 -7.43
C ASP A 96 26.04 -30.83 -8.06
N ALA A 97 25.29 -29.85 -7.54
CA ALA A 97 24.01 -29.45 -8.12
C ALA A 97 24.18 -28.92 -9.56
N MET A 98 25.25 -28.17 -9.84
CA MET A 98 25.61 -27.74 -11.20
C MET A 98 25.89 -28.97 -12.09
N LYS A 99 26.67 -29.93 -11.61
CA LYS A 99 26.99 -31.16 -12.37
C LYS A 99 25.75 -31.99 -12.66
N GLU A 100 24.88 -32.17 -11.66
CA GLU A 100 23.58 -32.86 -11.77
C GLU A 100 22.65 -32.18 -12.77
N CYS A 101 22.73 -30.85 -12.88
CA CYS A 101 21.94 -30.07 -13.83
C CYS A 101 22.57 -30.00 -15.24
N ASN A 102 23.62 -30.78 -15.51
CA ASN A 102 24.37 -30.82 -16.77
C ASN A 102 25.08 -29.52 -17.15
N PHE A 103 25.53 -28.73 -16.17
CA PHE A 103 26.46 -27.64 -16.46
C PHE A 103 27.81 -28.22 -16.91
N GLU A 104 28.41 -27.60 -17.93
CA GLU A 104 29.74 -27.97 -18.41
C GLU A 104 30.77 -27.45 -17.40
N LEU A 105 31.35 -28.36 -16.62
CA LEU A 105 32.38 -28.07 -15.62
C LEU A 105 33.72 -28.58 -16.12
N ASP A 106 34.80 -27.89 -15.74
CA ASP A 106 36.16 -28.42 -15.90
C ASP A 106 36.30 -29.70 -15.07
N GLU A 107 36.45 -30.85 -15.74
CA GLU A 107 36.48 -32.17 -15.11
C GLU A 107 37.71 -32.36 -14.21
N ASP A 108 38.83 -31.70 -14.53
CA ASP A 108 40.05 -31.81 -13.72
C ASP A 108 39.87 -31.04 -12.41
N LEU A 109 39.24 -29.87 -12.46
CA LEU A 109 38.87 -29.12 -11.26
C LEU A 109 37.79 -29.83 -10.45
N TYR A 110 36.77 -30.40 -11.10
CA TYR A 110 35.71 -31.13 -10.40
C TYR A 110 36.25 -32.39 -9.70
N ALA A 111 37.14 -33.14 -10.37
CA ALA A 111 37.84 -34.26 -9.77
C ALA A 111 38.71 -33.82 -8.58
N LEU A 112 39.37 -32.67 -8.69
CA LEU A 112 40.19 -32.10 -7.61
C LEU A 112 39.34 -31.70 -6.39
N VAL A 113 38.18 -31.09 -6.60
CA VAL A 113 37.21 -30.75 -5.54
C VAL A 113 36.75 -32.00 -4.77
N LYS A 114 36.59 -33.13 -5.47
CA LYS A 114 36.16 -34.42 -4.92
C LYS A 114 37.28 -35.28 -4.33
N ASP A 115 38.55 -34.92 -4.53
CA ASP A 115 39.69 -35.70 -4.05
C ASP A 115 39.94 -35.45 -2.56
N GLU A 116 39.33 -36.28 -1.70
CA GLU A 116 39.50 -36.23 -0.24
C GLU A 116 40.96 -36.45 0.23
N THR A 117 41.87 -36.86 -0.65
CA THR A 117 43.29 -37.00 -0.33
C THR A 117 44.06 -35.67 -0.41
N ARG A 118 43.43 -34.62 -0.95
CA ARG A 118 43.94 -33.24 -1.04
C ARG A 118 43.61 -32.41 0.20
N SER A 119 44.34 -31.32 0.40
CA SER A 119 44.02 -30.39 1.50
C SER A 119 42.68 -29.68 1.26
N GLY A 120 42.02 -29.24 2.34
CA GLY A 120 40.79 -28.44 2.23
C GLY A 120 41.00 -27.18 1.40
N GLU A 121 42.14 -26.50 1.58
CA GLU A 121 42.51 -25.29 0.84
C GLU A 121 42.68 -25.54 -0.67
N GLU A 122 43.30 -26.65 -1.08
CA GLU A 122 43.43 -27.00 -2.50
C GLU A 122 42.07 -27.30 -3.14
N ARG A 123 41.18 -27.96 -2.39
CA ARG A 123 39.83 -28.30 -2.85
C ARG A 123 38.94 -27.08 -2.92
N GLU A 124 39.07 -26.16 -1.97
CA GLU A 124 38.33 -24.91 -1.94
C GLU A 124 38.75 -23.97 -3.06
N ALA A 125 40.06 -23.81 -3.28
CA ALA A 125 40.56 -23.03 -4.40
C ALA A 125 40.11 -23.60 -5.76
N ALA A 126 39.94 -24.93 -5.88
CA ALA A 126 39.38 -25.57 -7.05
C ALA A 126 37.87 -25.30 -7.21
N ALA A 127 37.14 -25.31 -6.10
CA ALA A 127 35.71 -25.01 -6.06
C ALA A 127 35.43 -23.55 -6.46
N ASP A 128 36.19 -22.61 -5.90
CA ASP A 128 36.10 -21.18 -6.23
C ASP A 128 36.36 -20.92 -7.72
N ARG A 129 37.33 -21.64 -8.32
CA ARG A 129 37.59 -21.53 -9.75
C ARG A 129 36.44 -22.02 -10.61
N ILE A 130 35.75 -23.09 -10.21
CA ILE A 130 34.56 -23.60 -10.92
C ILE A 130 33.39 -22.61 -10.83
N VAL A 131 33.15 -22.06 -9.63
CA VAL A 131 32.08 -21.07 -9.42
C VAL A 131 32.40 -19.80 -10.19
N ASN A 132 33.62 -19.29 -10.09
CA ASN A 132 34.05 -18.06 -10.75
C ASN A 132 34.15 -18.22 -12.28
N SER A 133 34.52 -19.38 -12.82
CA SER A 133 34.51 -19.58 -14.28
C SER A 133 33.09 -19.63 -14.86
N THR A 134 32.12 -20.09 -14.08
CA THR A 134 30.73 -20.24 -14.53
C THR A 134 29.89 -18.99 -14.28
N TYR A 135 30.10 -18.33 -13.13
CA TYR A 135 29.28 -17.21 -12.66
C TYR A 135 30.09 -15.94 -12.40
N GLY A 136 31.41 -15.94 -12.55
CA GLY A 136 32.26 -14.81 -12.19
C GLY A 136 31.92 -13.51 -12.90
N GLU A 137 31.51 -13.56 -14.16
CA GLU A 137 31.08 -12.35 -14.90
C GLU A 137 29.71 -11.84 -14.42
N LEU A 138 28.79 -12.74 -14.09
CA LEU A 138 27.47 -12.39 -13.54
C LEU A 138 27.60 -11.85 -12.11
N LEU A 139 28.43 -12.50 -11.29
CA LEU A 139 28.77 -12.07 -9.94
C LEU A 139 29.58 -10.79 -9.95
N GLN A 140 30.48 -10.56 -10.91
CA GLN A 140 31.13 -9.26 -11.08
C GLN A 140 30.14 -8.19 -11.52
N GLN A 141 29.17 -8.49 -12.38
CA GLN A 141 28.15 -7.52 -12.77
C GLN A 141 27.21 -7.19 -11.60
N GLU A 142 26.82 -8.17 -10.78
CA GLU A 142 26.08 -7.92 -9.54
C GLU A 142 26.94 -7.24 -8.48
N LEU A 143 28.20 -7.62 -8.31
CA LEU A 143 29.13 -6.94 -7.42
C LEU A 143 29.50 -5.55 -7.93
N LEU A 144 29.38 -5.24 -9.22
CA LEU A 144 29.47 -3.86 -9.76
C LEU A 144 28.15 -3.10 -9.58
N TYR A 145 27.04 -3.82 -9.46
CA TYR A 145 25.71 -3.27 -9.18
C TYR A 145 25.51 -2.99 -7.69
N TYR A 146 26.13 -3.80 -6.83
CA TYR A 146 26.18 -3.70 -5.37
C TYR A 146 27.56 -3.33 -4.85
N GLU A 147 28.51 -2.97 -5.71
CA GLU A 147 29.75 -2.32 -5.30
C GLU A 147 29.23 -1.07 -4.64
N THR A 148 29.30 -1.11 -3.31
CA THR A 148 29.16 0.05 -2.43
C THR A 148 29.69 1.20 -3.23
N ASN A 149 28.82 2.17 -3.59
CA ASN A 149 29.27 3.51 -3.91
C ASN A 149 30.37 3.75 -2.90
N ASP A 150 31.63 3.77 -3.35
CA ASP A 150 32.81 3.80 -2.47
C ASP A 150 32.43 4.77 -1.36
N GLU A 151 32.27 4.28 -0.13
CA GLU A 151 31.71 5.08 0.99
C GLU A 151 32.54 6.36 1.20
N ASP A 152 33.72 6.42 0.57
CA ASP A 152 34.69 7.51 0.53
C ASP A 152 34.84 8.25 -0.83
N SER A 153 34.21 7.83 -1.94
CA SER A 153 34.54 8.36 -3.29
C SER A 153 34.09 9.80 -3.55
N LEU A 154 33.21 10.36 -2.72
CA LEU A 154 32.79 11.76 -2.87
C LEU A 154 33.57 12.72 -1.95
N GLY A 155 34.38 12.22 -1.01
CA GLY A 155 34.99 13.06 0.03
C GLY A 155 33.94 13.84 0.85
N ILE A 156 32.70 13.36 0.86
CA ILE A 156 31.58 13.90 1.64
C ILE A 156 31.62 13.13 2.96
N ALA A 157 31.63 13.85 4.09
CA ALA A 157 31.54 13.20 5.39
C ALA A 157 30.31 12.26 5.41
N PRO A 158 30.40 11.08 6.05
CA PRO A 158 29.26 10.15 6.12
C PRO A 158 28.03 10.92 6.60
N ASP A 159 26.90 10.66 5.94
CA ASP A 159 25.65 11.32 6.29
C ASP A 159 25.36 11.09 7.77
N VAL A 160 24.76 12.10 8.40
CA VAL A 160 24.44 12.13 9.82
C VAL A 160 23.64 10.88 10.24
N TYR A 161 22.80 10.37 9.33
CA TYR A 161 22.06 9.13 9.49
C TYR A 161 22.96 7.89 9.57
N THR A 162 23.96 7.78 8.69
CA THR A 162 24.93 6.67 8.69
C THR A 162 25.72 6.65 9.99
N VAL A 163 26.22 7.82 10.43
CA VAL A 163 26.98 7.94 11.69
C VAL A 163 26.14 7.51 12.89
N PHE A 164 24.87 7.94 12.94
CA PHE A 164 23.95 7.49 13.99
C PHE A 164 23.71 5.98 13.93
N GLN A 165 23.42 5.44 12.74
CA GLN A 165 23.07 4.04 12.54
C GLN A 165 24.21 3.11 12.96
N GLU A 166 25.43 3.39 12.54
CA GLU A 166 26.62 2.63 12.93
C GLU A 166 26.82 2.65 14.46
N ARG A 167 26.68 3.83 15.07
CA ARG A 167 26.79 3.99 16.52
C ARG A 167 25.69 3.22 17.26
N TYR A 168 24.45 3.33 16.80
CA TYR A 168 23.31 2.65 17.43
C TYR A 168 23.50 1.14 17.40
N PHE A 169 23.85 0.55 16.26
CA PHE A 169 24.08 -0.90 16.17
C PHE A 169 25.33 -1.37 16.92
N ALA A 170 26.35 -0.53 17.07
CA ALA A 170 27.47 -0.84 17.94
C ALA A 170 27.10 -0.84 19.44
N GLU A 171 26.19 0.05 19.86
CA GLU A 171 25.68 0.15 21.23
C GLU A 171 24.58 -0.90 21.53
N HIS A 172 23.91 -1.42 20.50
CA HIS A 172 22.83 -2.41 20.57
C HIS A 172 23.15 -3.67 19.73
N PRO A 173 24.17 -4.46 20.11
CA PRO A 173 24.56 -5.66 19.38
C PRO A 173 23.52 -6.79 19.46
N ASP A 174 22.53 -6.66 20.35
CA ASP A 174 21.39 -7.54 20.54
C ASP A 174 20.14 -7.09 19.79
N TRP A 175 20.24 -6.10 18.89
CA TRP A 175 19.14 -5.68 18.02
C TRP A 175 18.53 -6.87 17.26
N GLU A 176 17.20 -7.01 17.32
CA GLU A 176 16.43 -8.00 16.59
C GLU A 176 15.65 -7.34 15.45
N ASP A 177 15.38 -8.07 14.37
CA ASP A 177 14.56 -7.61 13.24
C ASP A 177 13.07 -7.72 13.60
N ASP A 178 12.66 -7.00 14.65
CA ASP A 178 11.29 -6.94 15.16
C ASP A 178 10.79 -5.50 15.35
N TYR A 179 9.47 -5.38 15.52
CA TYR A 179 8.79 -4.09 15.61
C TYR A 179 9.32 -3.21 16.75
N GLU A 180 9.54 -3.79 17.93
CA GLU A 180 9.95 -3.05 19.13
C GLU A 180 11.37 -2.49 18.96
N SER A 181 12.27 -3.26 18.34
CA SER A 181 13.64 -2.88 18.05
C SER A 181 13.74 -1.79 16.97
N TYR A 182 12.90 -1.84 15.93
CA TYR A 182 12.79 -0.75 14.96
C TYR A 182 12.24 0.52 15.59
N GLN A 183 11.19 0.41 16.40
CA GLN A 183 10.60 1.55 17.09
C GLN A 183 11.64 2.25 17.97
N ALA A 184 12.38 1.49 18.79
CA ALA A 184 13.45 2.01 19.62
C ALA A 184 14.57 2.68 18.81
N TYR A 185 14.97 2.07 17.68
CA TYR A 185 15.96 2.63 16.76
C TYR A 185 15.52 4.00 16.24
N PHE A 186 14.29 4.08 15.73
CA PHE A 186 13.79 5.33 15.15
C PHE A 186 13.56 6.41 16.20
N ASP A 187 13.10 6.07 17.40
CA ASP A 187 12.94 7.04 18.48
C ASP A 187 14.30 7.62 18.89
N ALA A 188 15.32 6.76 19.02
CA ALA A 188 16.68 7.19 19.27
C ALA A 188 17.22 8.07 18.14
N LEU A 189 16.95 7.73 16.88
CA LEU A 189 17.31 8.55 15.71
C LEU A 189 16.62 9.91 15.78
N GLY A 190 15.34 9.96 16.12
CA GLY A 190 14.59 11.20 16.27
C GLY A 190 15.17 12.10 17.34
N HIS A 191 15.47 11.54 18.51
CA HIS A 191 16.11 12.28 19.59
C HIS A 191 17.49 12.81 19.17
N TYR A 192 18.29 11.98 18.49
CA TYR A 192 19.58 12.40 17.95
C TYR A 192 19.44 13.58 16.97
N LEU A 193 18.51 13.48 16.01
CA LEU A 193 18.26 14.54 15.02
C LEU A 193 17.71 15.82 15.65
N ARG A 194 16.87 15.70 16.69
CA ARG A 194 16.30 16.83 17.44
C ARG A 194 17.34 17.54 18.31
N ASP A 195 18.08 16.77 19.09
CA ASP A 195 18.84 17.26 20.24
C ASP A 195 20.31 17.50 19.89
N GLU A 196 20.92 16.62 19.08
CA GLU A 196 22.33 16.73 18.70
C GLU A 196 22.52 17.55 17.41
N ILE A 197 21.70 17.28 16.39
CA ILE A 197 21.84 17.91 15.06
C ILE A 197 20.99 19.18 14.96
N GLY A 198 19.84 19.20 15.63
CA GLY A 198 18.88 20.28 15.51
C GLY A 198 18.16 20.30 14.16
N MET A 199 18.13 19.20 13.40
CA MET A 199 17.43 19.12 12.11
C MET A 199 15.91 19.34 12.26
N LEU A 200 15.32 18.94 13.39
CA LEU A 200 13.92 19.28 13.69
C LEU A 200 13.71 20.78 14.01
N LYS A 201 14.78 21.58 14.03
CA LYS A 201 14.74 23.05 14.12
C LYS A 201 14.88 23.74 12.76
N ASP A 202 15.00 23.00 11.65
CA ASP A 202 15.17 23.56 10.29
C ASP A 202 13.91 24.23 9.71
N TYR A 203 12.81 24.26 10.47
CA TYR A 203 11.71 25.16 10.13
C TYR A 203 12.19 26.61 10.23
N SER A 204 12.29 27.27 9.07
CA SER A 204 12.67 28.66 8.94
C SER A 204 11.98 29.54 9.99
N ASP A 205 12.76 30.35 10.72
CA ASP A 205 12.23 31.34 11.66
C ASP A 205 11.46 32.47 10.96
N THR A 206 11.63 32.60 9.65
CA THR A 206 10.98 33.62 8.83
C THR A 206 9.93 32.99 7.93
N VAL A 207 8.85 33.72 7.71
CA VAL A 207 7.93 33.42 6.60
C VAL A 207 8.70 33.71 5.30
N PRO A 208 8.75 32.76 4.35
CA PRO A 208 9.33 33.02 3.05
C PRO A 208 8.65 34.23 2.42
N GLU A 209 9.41 35.24 2.02
CA GLU A 209 8.84 36.30 1.19
C GLU A 209 8.30 35.68 -0.10
N ALA A 210 7.12 36.13 -0.54
CA ALA A 210 6.58 35.70 -1.82
C ALA A 210 7.66 35.97 -2.89
N PRO A 211 8.07 34.96 -3.67
CA PRO A 211 9.14 35.14 -4.62
C PRO A 211 8.75 36.21 -5.63
N VAL A 212 9.70 37.08 -5.97
CA VAL A 212 9.56 37.94 -7.14
C VAL A 212 9.74 37.06 -8.36
N VAL A 213 8.65 36.80 -9.07
CA VAL A 213 8.65 35.90 -10.22
C VAL A 213 9.02 36.67 -11.48
N ASP A 214 10.32 36.81 -11.70
CA ASP A 214 10.90 37.39 -12.89
C ASP A 214 11.49 36.31 -13.83
N GLU A 215 12.11 36.76 -14.92
CA GLU A 215 12.76 35.90 -15.90
C GLU A 215 13.81 34.98 -15.26
N ALA A 216 14.56 35.48 -14.29
CA ALA A 216 15.61 34.73 -13.61
C ALA A 216 15.01 33.64 -12.69
N TYR A 217 13.91 33.93 -12.00
CA TYR A 217 13.16 32.93 -11.24
C TYR A 217 12.63 31.83 -12.16
N ALA A 218 12.03 32.20 -13.29
CA ALA A 218 11.48 31.23 -14.25
C ALA A 218 12.58 30.30 -14.81
N ALA A 219 13.74 30.86 -15.15
CA ALA A 219 14.93 30.08 -15.54
C ALA A 219 15.40 29.13 -14.43
N LYS A 220 15.43 29.59 -13.17
CA LYS A 220 15.78 28.76 -12.01
C LYS A 220 14.76 27.63 -11.78
N ALA A 221 13.48 27.89 -12.01
CA ALA A 221 12.42 26.89 -11.86
C ALA A 221 12.59 25.72 -12.84
N LEU A 222 13.01 25.97 -14.09
CA LEU A 222 13.35 24.91 -15.05
C LEU A 222 14.48 24.02 -14.53
N LYS A 223 15.60 24.63 -14.12
CA LYS A 223 16.74 23.90 -13.56
C LYS A 223 16.35 23.09 -12.33
N GLY A 224 15.61 23.70 -11.39
CA GLY A 224 15.11 23.02 -10.21
C GLY A 224 14.22 21.83 -10.54
N ARG A 225 13.38 21.94 -11.58
CA ARG A 225 12.54 20.82 -12.02
C ARG A 225 13.36 19.67 -12.62
N MET A 226 14.40 19.99 -13.38
CA MET A 226 15.32 18.97 -13.91
C MET A 226 16.07 18.26 -12.78
N THR A 227 16.50 18.97 -11.73
CA THR A 227 17.08 18.35 -10.53
C THR A 227 16.10 17.42 -9.83
N VAL A 228 14.82 17.80 -9.69
CA VAL A 228 13.77 16.92 -9.14
C VAL A 228 13.54 15.69 -10.03
N MET A 229 13.73 15.83 -11.34
CA MET A 229 13.75 14.71 -12.28
C MET A 229 15.10 13.97 -12.29
N MET A 230 15.98 14.18 -11.32
CA MET A 230 17.25 13.48 -11.15
C MET A 230 18.20 13.60 -12.35
N TRP A 231 18.14 14.72 -13.06
CA TRP A 231 19.15 15.04 -14.06
C TRP A 231 20.47 15.35 -13.37
N ASP A 232 21.59 14.97 -13.97
CA ASP A 232 22.89 15.19 -13.36
C ASP A 232 23.23 16.68 -13.28
N ALA A 233 23.91 17.08 -12.20
CA ALA A 233 24.15 18.48 -11.87
C ALA A 233 24.92 19.24 -12.96
N GLU A 234 25.86 18.57 -13.65
CA GLU A 234 26.63 19.17 -14.76
C GLU A 234 25.70 19.55 -15.92
N THR A 235 24.79 18.65 -16.31
CA THR A 235 23.78 18.92 -17.34
C THR A 235 22.85 20.07 -16.93
N VAL A 236 22.36 20.07 -15.67
CA VAL A 236 21.48 21.13 -15.17
C VAL A 236 22.19 22.49 -15.15
N GLU A 237 23.48 22.53 -14.79
CA GLU A 237 24.25 23.77 -14.76
C GLU A 237 24.59 24.30 -16.15
N ALA A 238 24.97 23.41 -17.08
CA ALA A 238 25.31 23.77 -18.46
C ALA A 238 24.10 24.22 -19.29
N LEU A 239 22.88 23.88 -18.86
CA LEU A 239 21.64 24.30 -19.50
C LEU A 239 21.55 25.82 -19.58
N VAL A 240 21.22 26.32 -20.77
CA VAL A 240 20.90 27.74 -21.01
C VAL A 240 19.39 27.87 -21.25
N PRO A 241 18.61 28.34 -20.26
CA PRO A 241 17.17 28.49 -20.42
C PRO A 241 16.81 29.58 -21.43
N GLN A 242 15.79 29.32 -22.24
CA GLN A 242 15.07 30.29 -23.06
C GLN A 242 13.75 30.59 -22.37
N VAL A 243 13.52 31.87 -22.06
CA VAL A 243 12.36 32.32 -21.28
C VAL A 243 11.51 33.27 -22.12
N GLU A 244 10.22 33.02 -22.22
CA GLU A 244 9.26 33.84 -22.94
C GLU A 244 8.06 34.18 -22.05
N TRP A 245 7.70 35.46 -21.95
CA TRP A 245 6.51 35.90 -21.22
C TRP A 245 5.27 35.93 -22.12
N ASP A 246 4.16 35.38 -21.63
CA ASP A 246 2.85 35.46 -22.26
C ASP A 246 1.95 36.42 -21.48
N ASP A 247 1.73 37.63 -22.01
CA ASP A 247 0.88 38.65 -21.39
C ASP A 247 -0.60 38.22 -21.27
N THR A 248 -1.07 37.35 -22.16
CA THR A 248 -2.49 36.93 -22.19
C THR A 248 -2.76 35.94 -21.07
N CYS A 249 -1.85 34.98 -20.89
CA CYS A 249 -1.96 33.94 -19.89
C CYS A 249 -1.32 34.32 -18.55
N ARG A 250 -0.51 35.40 -18.53
CA ARG A 250 0.28 35.89 -17.39
C ARG A 250 1.23 34.83 -16.83
N MET A 251 2.00 34.20 -17.71
CA MET A 251 2.95 33.16 -17.36
C MET A 251 4.17 33.14 -18.28
N TRP A 252 5.27 32.62 -17.77
CA TRP A 252 6.50 32.31 -18.48
C TRP A 252 6.41 30.93 -19.13
N THR A 253 6.88 30.82 -20.37
CA THR A 253 7.26 29.56 -21.01
C THR A 253 8.77 29.46 -20.93
N VAL A 254 9.28 28.42 -20.27
CA VAL A 254 10.70 28.25 -20.01
C VAL A 254 11.15 26.94 -20.64
N SER A 255 12.09 27.00 -21.56
CA SER A 255 12.64 25.83 -22.23
C SER A 255 14.16 25.77 -22.13
N GLY A 256 14.73 24.58 -22.22
CA GLY A 256 16.17 24.40 -22.24
C GLY A 256 16.53 23.16 -23.02
N GLU A 257 17.62 23.24 -23.78
CA GLU A 257 18.06 22.15 -24.64
C GLU A 257 19.32 21.49 -24.08
N VAL A 258 19.33 20.16 -24.11
CA VAL A 258 20.44 19.32 -23.67
C VAL A 258 20.88 18.39 -24.78
N SER A 259 22.11 17.90 -24.69
CA SER A 259 22.65 16.95 -25.66
C SER A 259 22.03 15.56 -25.52
N ASP A 260 22.19 14.73 -26.55
CA ASP A 260 21.81 13.31 -26.50
C ASP A 260 22.53 12.53 -25.40
N ALA A 261 23.83 12.77 -25.24
CA ALA A 261 24.62 12.15 -24.19
C ALA A 261 24.15 12.55 -22.79
N SER A 262 23.77 13.82 -22.60
CA SER A 262 23.21 14.31 -21.34
C SER A 262 21.86 13.66 -21.03
N MET A 263 21.00 13.52 -22.05
CA MET A 263 19.73 12.82 -21.89
C MET A 263 20.00 11.35 -21.52
N GLU A 264 20.81 10.64 -22.30
CA GLU A 264 21.19 9.23 -22.06
C GLU A 264 21.76 9.02 -20.65
N LYS A 265 22.63 9.91 -20.17
CA LYS A 265 23.15 9.86 -18.80
C LYS A 265 22.06 10.01 -17.74
N ALA A 266 21.10 10.91 -17.94
CA ALA A 266 19.94 11.04 -17.06
C ALA A 266 19.02 9.80 -17.11
N THR A 267 19.01 9.07 -18.24
CA THR A 267 18.27 7.82 -18.41
C THR A 267 18.96 6.62 -17.77
N ASP A 268 20.29 6.55 -17.82
CA ASP A 268 21.08 5.44 -17.29
C ASP A 268 21.03 5.36 -15.76
N LEU A 269 20.86 6.50 -15.08
CA LEU A 269 20.61 6.56 -13.64
C LEU A 269 19.27 5.94 -13.23
N ARG A 270 18.38 5.60 -14.19
CA ARG A 270 17.08 4.97 -13.96
C ARG A 270 16.81 3.80 -14.92
N ARG A 271 17.65 2.76 -14.92
CA ARG A 271 17.43 1.57 -15.77
C ARG A 271 16.08 0.87 -15.57
N ASP A 272 15.40 1.12 -14.45
CA ASP A 272 14.06 0.61 -14.09
C ASP A 272 12.90 1.54 -14.54
N MET A 273 13.16 2.82 -14.78
CA MET A 273 12.19 3.75 -15.32
C MET A 273 12.55 4.08 -16.76
N ASN A 274 11.78 3.57 -17.72
CA ASN A 274 11.86 4.02 -19.10
C ASN A 274 11.72 5.56 -19.08
N PRO A 275 12.78 6.31 -19.39
CA PRO A 275 12.73 7.75 -19.44
C PRO A 275 11.64 8.10 -20.43
N VAL A 276 10.84 9.10 -20.10
CA VAL A 276 9.87 9.64 -21.02
C VAL A 276 10.67 10.40 -22.10
N LEU A 277 11.29 9.66 -23.03
CA LEU A 277 12.02 10.16 -24.21
C LEU A 277 11.09 10.93 -25.18
N SER A 278 9.79 10.90 -24.90
CA SER A 278 8.74 11.62 -25.60
C SER A 278 7.61 11.91 -24.62
N GLY A 279 7.34 13.19 -24.39
CA GLY A 279 6.23 13.68 -23.57
C GLY A 279 5.75 15.03 -24.11
N ASN A 280 4.63 15.55 -23.62
CA ASN A 280 4.09 16.83 -24.09
C ASN A 280 5.04 18.03 -23.87
N ASN A 281 6.07 17.84 -23.05
CA ASN A 281 7.03 18.82 -22.56
C ASN A 281 8.49 18.49 -22.94
N ILE A 282 8.75 17.35 -23.59
CA ILE A 282 10.09 16.92 -24.03
C ILE A 282 10.04 16.66 -25.55
N GLU A 283 10.80 17.43 -26.30
CA GLU A 283 10.90 17.37 -27.76
C GLU A 283 12.30 16.94 -28.18
N LYS A 284 12.42 15.96 -29.07
CA LYS A 284 13.68 15.64 -29.75
C LYS A 284 14.02 16.76 -30.74
N THR A 285 15.21 17.34 -30.62
CA THR A 285 15.75 18.36 -31.52
C THR A 285 16.86 17.78 -32.40
N GLU A 286 17.45 18.59 -33.29
CA GLU A 286 18.60 18.16 -34.10
C GLU A 286 19.86 17.91 -33.26
N THR A 287 19.99 18.60 -32.13
CA THR A 287 21.18 18.63 -31.27
C THR A 287 21.00 17.92 -29.93
N GLY A 288 19.77 17.54 -29.59
CA GLY A 288 19.48 16.62 -28.50
C GLY A 288 18.01 16.63 -28.09
N TYR A 289 17.70 17.09 -26.89
CA TYR A 289 16.34 17.16 -26.35
C TYR A 289 16.04 18.52 -25.72
N ARG A 290 14.86 19.06 -25.99
CA ARG A 290 14.34 20.27 -25.36
C ARG A 290 13.31 19.92 -24.31
N TYR A 291 13.54 20.35 -23.07
CA TYR A 291 12.58 20.28 -21.98
C TYR A 291 11.91 21.64 -21.78
N THR A 292 10.59 21.68 -21.68
CA THR A 292 9.80 22.91 -21.54
C THR A 292 8.83 22.82 -20.37
N ILE A 293 8.74 23.89 -19.59
CA ILE A 293 7.75 24.05 -18.52
C ILE A 293 7.05 25.40 -18.63
N LEU A 294 5.90 25.53 -17.96
CA LEU A 294 5.23 26.81 -17.74
C LEU A 294 5.45 27.26 -16.29
N VAL A 295 5.60 28.57 -16.06
CA VAL A 295 5.75 29.17 -14.73
C VAL A 295 4.84 30.39 -14.63
N ASP A 296 3.88 30.41 -13.71
CA ASP A 296 2.96 31.55 -13.59
C ASP A 296 3.52 32.73 -12.79
N GLU A 297 2.80 33.84 -12.72
CA GLU A 297 3.21 35.04 -11.97
C GLU A 297 3.38 34.84 -10.44
N LYS A 298 2.97 33.67 -9.91
CA LYS A 298 3.09 33.28 -8.49
C LYS A 298 4.18 32.23 -8.27
N GLY A 299 4.89 31.82 -9.32
CA GLY A 299 6.02 30.90 -9.27
C GLY A 299 5.60 29.43 -9.30
N ARG A 300 4.33 29.13 -9.55
CA ARG A 300 3.84 27.77 -9.72
C ARG A 300 4.34 27.22 -11.04
N THR A 301 4.73 25.95 -11.08
CA THR A 301 5.27 25.29 -12.27
C THR A 301 4.29 24.27 -12.83
N TRP A 302 4.30 24.10 -14.14
CA TRP A 302 3.49 23.11 -14.85
C TRP A 302 4.29 22.45 -15.94
N ASP A 303 4.38 21.12 -15.87
CA ASP A 303 5.18 20.30 -16.77
C ASP A 303 4.41 19.08 -17.30
N ARG A 304 3.09 18.99 -17.12
CA ARG A 304 2.29 17.84 -17.60
C ARG A 304 1.96 17.96 -19.09
N ASP A 305 1.62 19.17 -19.52
CA ASP A 305 1.39 19.58 -20.90
C ASP A 305 1.78 21.05 -21.05
N LEU A 306 1.80 21.59 -22.26
CA LEU A 306 2.07 23.02 -22.49
C LEU A 306 0.76 23.81 -22.71
N ASP A 307 -0.37 23.32 -22.18
CA ASP A 307 -1.67 24.00 -22.26
C ASP A 307 -1.76 25.12 -21.22
N LYS A 308 -1.36 26.32 -21.64
CA LYS A 308 -1.38 27.53 -20.81
C LYS A 308 -2.77 27.86 -20.26
N GLU A 309 -3.84 27.58 -20.99
CA GLU A 309 -5.19 27.92 -20.55
C GLU A 309 -5.71 26.89 -19.53
N ALA A 310 -5.38 25.62 -19.68
CA ALA A 310 -5.62 24.60 -18.67
C ALA A 310 -4.87 24.94 -17.37
N PHE A 311 -3.56 25.22 -17.47
CA PHE A 311 -2.72 25.62 -16.33
C PHE A 311 -3.31 26.86 -15.63
N ARG A 312 -3.66 27.90 -16.39
CA ARG A 312 -4.30 29.10 -15.84
C ARG A 312 -5.62 28.77 -15.13
N LYS A 313 -6.49 27.96 -15.74
CA LYS A 313 -7.82 27.63 -15.17
C LYS A 313 -7.71 26.84 -13.86
N GLU A 314 -6.80 25.87 -13.79
CA GLU A 314 -6.56 25.09 -12.57
C GLU A 314 -6.21 26.01 -11.39
N TYR A 315 -5.42 27.04 -11.66
CA TYR A 315 -4.85 27.89 -10.64
C TYR A 315 -5.49 29.27 -10.48
N LEU A 316 -6.50 29.58 -11.31
CA LEU A 316 -7.25 30.85 -11.28
C LEU A 316 -7.99 31.02 -9.96
N ASN A 317 -8.55 29.93 -9.44
CA ASN A 317 -9.34 29.92 -8.21
C ASN A 317 -8.53 29.47 -6.99
N GLN A 318 -7.24 29.12 -7.16
CA GLN A 318 -6.41 28.72 -6.03
C GLN A 318 -6.10 29.95 -5.17
N VAL A 319 -6.57 29.89 -3.94
CA VAL A 319 -6.30 30.89 -2.91
C VAL A 319 -4.88 30.68 -2.39
N ILE A 320 -4.06 31.74 -2.40
CA ILE A 320 -2.76 31.71 -1.72
C ILE A 320 -3.03 31.91 -0.23
N PRO A 321 -2.60 30.98 0.65
CA PRO A 321 -2.74 31.17 2.08
C PRO A 321 -1.95 32.39 2.56
N VAL A 322 -2.54 33.17 3.45
CA VAL A 322 -1.86 34.24 4.17
C VAL A 322 -1.08 33.62 5.33
N GLU A 323 0.24 33.76 5.27
CA GLU A 323 1.16 33.36 6.32
C GLU A 323 1.95 34.58 6.80
N LYS A 324 1.93 34.87 8.09
CA LYS A 324 2.67 35.98 8.75
C LYS A 324 3.53 35.53 9.91
N ILE A 325 3.35 34.29 10.38
CA ILE A 325 4.23 33.64 11.34
C ILE A 325 4.90 32.42 10.69
N SER A 326 6.10 32.08 11.15
CA SER A 326 6.80 30.88 10.70
C SER A 326 6.15 29.59 11.24
N VAL A 327 6.45 28.46 10.58
CA VAL A 327 6.05 27.13 11.06
C VAL A 327 6.62 26.86 12.45
N ARG A 328 7.88 27.21 12.70
CA ARG A 328 8.47 27.09 14.04
C ARG A 328 7.69 27.88 15.08
N LYS A 329 7.29 29.12 14.75
CA LYS A 329 6.49 29.93 15.66
C LYS A 329 5.13 29.29 15.94
N ALA A 330 4.50 28.70 14.93
CA ALA A 330 3.26 27.96 15.08
C ALA A 330 3.42 26.75 16.02
N MET A 331 4.51 25.99 15.90
CA MET A 331 4.82 24.87 16.79
C MET A 331 4.97 25.29 18.24
N GLU A 332 5.69 26.39 18.52
CA GLU A 332 5.81 26.95 19.88
C GLU A 332 4.45 27.35 20.49
N LEU A 333 3.60 27.97 19.67
CA LEU A 333 2.25 28.40 20.08
C LEU A 333 1.35 27.19 20.35
N ALA A 334 1.41 26.18 19.50
CA ALA A 334 0.73 24.91 19.67
C ALA A 334 1.16 24.19 20.95
N GLU A 335 2.48 24.06 21.18
CA GLU A 335 3.04 23.41 22.37
C GLU A 335 2.58 24.13 23.64
N THR A 336 2.66 25.46 23.67
CA THR A 336 2.20 26.27 24.80
C THR A 336 0.72 26.02 25.08
N ALA A 337 -0.13 26.07 24.04
CA ALA A 337 -1.57 25.91 24.19
C ALA A 337 -1.95 24.47 24.61
N VAL A 338 -1.27 23.45 24.10
CA VAL A 338 -1.45 22.05 24.52
C VAL A 338 -1.07 21.87 25.98
N LYS A 339 0.09 22.39 26.41
CA LYS A 339 0.53 22.33 27.80
C LYS A 339 -0.43 23.03 28.76
N GLU A 340 -0.94 24.20 28.37
CA GLU A 340 -1.91 24.96 29.17
C GLU A 340 -3.27 24.24 29.29
N LYS A 341 -3.80 23.69 28.19
CA LYS A 341 -5.12 23.04 28.16
C LYS A 341 -5.10 21.66 28.83
N TYR A 342 -4.12 20.82 28.50
CA TYR A 342 -4.14 19.39 28.86
C TYR A 342 -3.20 19.03 30.01
N GLN A 343 -2.28 19.91 30.40
CA GLN A 343 -1.34 19.71 31.51
C GLN A 343 -0.65 18.33 31.46
N PRO A 344 0.02 17.99 30.34
CA PRO A 344 0.72 16.73 30.20
C PRO A 344 1.82 16.60 31.26
N ASP A 345 2.13 15.36 31.64
CA ASP A 345 3.25 15.06 32.53
C ASP A 345 4.57 15.59 31.95
N GLU A 346 5.40 16.24 32.79
CA GLU A 346 6.64 16.87 32.32
C GLU A 346 7.66 15.85 31.81
N GLU A 347 7.71 14.65 32.39
CA GLU A 347 8.64 13.63 31.94
C GLU A 347 8.17 13.03 30.63
N GLY A 348 6.88 12.68 30.54
CA GLY A 348 6.28 12.21 29.29
C GLY A 348 6.39 13.21 28.14
N TRP A 349 6.40 14.52 28.41
CA TRP A 349 6.54 15.53 27.36
C TRP A 349 7.95 15.59 26.76
N LYS A 350 9.01 15.19 27.47
CA LYS A 350 10.39 15.21 26.93
C LYS A 350 10.58 14.21 25.78
N GLU A 351 9.80 13.14 25.81
CA GLU A 351 9.77 12.08 24.81
C GLU A 351 8.90 12.46 23.59
N VAL A 352 8.14 13.55 23.68
CA VAL A 352 7.23 13.97 22.60
C VAL A 352 8.00 14.64 21.46
N PHE A 353 7.69 14.22 20.25
CA PHE A 353 8.03 14.89 19.00
C PHE A 353 6.86 15.76 18.54
N ALA A 354 7.18 16.80 17.78
CA ALA A 354 6.19 17.68 17.19
C ALA A 354 6.49 17.86 15.71
N ASP A 355 5.45 17.76 14.89
CA ASP A 355 5.52 17.99 13.46
C ASP A 355 4.41 18.95 13.03
N ALA A 356 4.59 19.56 11.86
CA ALA A 356 3.61 20.45 11.27
C ALA A 356 3.24 20.00 9.85
N ALA A 357 1.95 20.01 9.55
CA ALA A 357 1.40 19.75 8.23
C ALA A 357 0.43 20.86 7.80
N ASP A 358 0.23 20.99 6.50
CA ASP A 358 -0.84 21.82 5.95
C ASP A 358 -2.20 21.22 6.31
N PHE A 359 -3.05 22.03 6.94
CA PHE A 359 -4.41 21.64 7.30
C PHE A 359 -5.45 22.22 6.35
N GLY A 360 -5.17 23.40 5.79
CA GLY A 360 -6.04 24.04 4.81
C GLY A 360 -6.02 25.56 4.90
N ILE A 361 -7.13 26.17 4.49
CA ILE A 361 -7.29 27.63 4.44
C ILE A 361 -8.52 28.02 5.28
N GLY A 362 -8.31 28.94 6.23
CA GLY A 362 -9.33 29.49 7.10
C GLY A 362 -9.96 30.79 6.57
N GLY A 363 -10.64 31.51 7.47
CA GLY A 363 -11.20 32.83 7.17
C GLY A 363 -10.13 33.82 6.71
N GLU A 364 -10.51 34.75 5.83
CA GLU A 364 -9.60 35.75 5.24
C GLU A 364 -8.39 35.15 4.51
N ASN A 365 -8.54 33.91 4.02
CA ASN A 365 -7.49 33.14 3.37
C ASN A 365 -6.31 32.80 4.28
N ALA A 366 -6.47 32.82 5.61
CA ALA A 366 -5.40 32.45 6.52
C ALA A 366 -4.94 31.00 6.26
N GLY A 367 -3.64 30.78 6.10
CA GLY A 367 -3.09 29.42 6.12
C GLY A 367 -3.36 28.78 7.48
N LEU A 368 -3.79 27.53 7.49
CA LEU A 368 -3.96 26.75 8.71
C LEU A 368 -2.91 25.63 8.73
N LYS A 369 -2.08 25.60 9.77
CA LYS A 369 -1.15 24.50 10.03
C LYS A 369 -1.68 23.62 11.14
N LEU A 370 -1.68 22.31 10.93
CA LEU A 370 -1.88 21.32 11.97
C LEU A 370 -0.52 20.98 12.56
N VAL A 371 -0.33 21.29 13.84
CA VAL A 371 0.80 20.82 14.64
C VAL A 371 0.32 19.62 15.44
N TYR A 372 0.93 18.46 15.22
CA TYR A 372 0.61 17.24 15.95
C TYR A 372 1.80 16.80 16.80
N PHE A 373 1.47 16.26 17.96
CA PHE A 373 2.41 15.82 18.98
C PHE A 373 2.31 14.32 19.12
N HIS A 374 3.43 13.62 19.06
CA HIS A 374 3.45 12.16 19.00
C HIS A 374 4.66 11.62 19.75
N LYS A 375 4.62 10.33 20.13
CA LYS A 375 5.67 9.71 20.96
C LYS A 375 6.86 9.20 20.16
N HIS A 376 6.68 8.98 18.87
CA HIS A 376 7.55 8.12 18.09
C HIS A 376 8.04 8.83 16.84
N TYR A 377 9.35 8.88 16.63
CA TYR A 377 9.92 9.71 15.57
C TYR A 377 9.46 9.32 14.16
N TYR A 378 9.28 8.01 13.91
CA TYR A 378 8.98 7.51 12.58
C TYR A 378 7.49 7.62 12.23
N ARG A 379 7.20 8.40 11.19
CA ARG A 379 5.87 8.91 10.83
C ARG A 379 4.90 7.89 10.21
N PHE A 380 5.35 6.71 9.80
CA PHE A 380 4.46 5.76 9.12
C PHE A 380 3.36 5.19 10.03
N PHE A 381 3.54 5.30 11.35
CA PHE A 381 2.58 4.86 12.35
C PHE A 381 1.69 6.03 12.81
N TYR A 382 0.49 6.18 12.23
CA TYR A 382 -0.54 7.16 12.65
C TYR A 382 -1.13 6.84 14.05
N GLU A 383 -0.59 5.84 14.73
CA GLU A 383 -1.14 5.22 15.93
C GLU A 383 -0.81 5.97 17.24
N ASP A 384 0.11 6.93 17.23
CA ASP A 384 0.66 7.49 18.48
C ASP A 384 0.61 9.01 18.57
N TYR A 385 -0.32 9.63 17.84
CA TYR A 385 -0.64 11.02 18.09
C TYR A 385 -1.25 11.15 19.49
N MET A 386 -0.71 12.08 20.27
CA MET A 386 -1.19 12.40 21.61
C MET A 386 -2.06 13.65 21.57
N TYR A 387 -1.61 14.69 20.88
CA TYR A 387 -2.30 15.98 20.81
C TYR A 387 -2.21 16.59 19.41
N GLY A 388 -3.16 17.44 19.08
CA GLY A 388 -3.17 18.22 17.85
C GLY A 388 -3.55 19.67 18.11
N ALA A 389 -3.01 20.59 17.33
CA ALA A 389 -3.34 22.01 17.39
C ALA A 389 -3.43 22.58 15.97
N VAL A 390 -4.50 23.32 15.67
CA VAL A 390 -4.59 24.09 14.43
C VAL A 390 -4.19 25.52 14.72
N VAL A 391 -3.16 26.00 14.03
CA VAL A 391 -2.64 27.36 14.19
C VAL A 391 -2.95 28.16 12.94
N ASN A 392 -3.53 29.34 13.14
CA ASN A 392 -3.76 30.33 12.12
C ASN A 392 -2.44 31.04 11.80
N MET A 393 -1.93 30.84 10.60
CA MET A 393 -0.63 31.36 10.19
C MET A 393 -0.65 32.87 9.94
N ALA A 394 -1.83 33.49 9.80
CA ALA A 394 -1.94 34.93 9.53
C ALA A 394 -1.85 35.79 10.78
N ASP A 395 -2.21 35.28 11.96
CA ASP A 395 -2.22 36.02 13.23
C ASP A 395 -1.59 35.26 14.42
N GLY A 396 -1.26 33.98 14.25
CA GLY A 396 -0.69 33.12 15.28
C GLY A 396 -1.68 32.63 16.33
N ARG A 397 -2.98 32.73 16.08
CA ARG A 397 -4.00 32.20 17.00
C ARG A 397 -4.10 30.68 16.89
N VAL A 398 -4.15 29.99 18.02
CA VAL A 398 -4.52 28.56 18.08
C VAL A 398 -6.05 28.46 17.95
N GLU A 399 -6.52 27.93 16.83
CA GLU A 399 -7.93 27.86 16.45
C GLU A 399 -8.64 26.65 17.07
N ALA A 400 -7.92 25.54 17.22
CA ALA A 400 -8.44 24.31 17.80
C ALA A 400 -7.33 23.49 18.45
N LEU A 401 -7.74 22.67 19.41
CA LEU A 401 -6.88 21.73 20.14
C LEU A 401 -7.63 20.41 20.24
N ALA A 402 -6.96 19.30 19.94
CA ALA A 402 -7.47 17.95 20.04
C ALA A 402 -6.59 17.10 20.98
N ASP A 403 -7.23 16.23 21.76
CA ASP A 403 -6.58 15.16 22.54
C ASP A 403 -6.89 13.84 21.84
N TYR A 404 -5.87 13.19 21.32
CA TYR A 404 -6.00 11.95 20.54
C TYR A 404 -5.96 10.70 21.42
N ARG A 405 -5.72 10.84 22.73
CA ARG A 405 -5.69 9.70 23.66
C ARG A 405 -7.11 9.21 23.94
N ASP A 406 -7.38 7.94 23.63
CA ASP A 406 -8.69 7.30 23.78
C ASP A 406 -9.32 7.58 25.15
N GLU A 407 -8.56 7.43 26.24
CA GLU A 407 -9.05 7.59 27.61
C GLU A 407 -9.45 9.04 27.98
N ALA A 408 -8.88 10.03 27.29
CA ALA A 408 -9.13 11.45 27.54
C ALA A 408 -10.28 11.99 26.68
N GLN A 409 -10.68 11.27 25.63
CA GLN A 409 -11.72 11.70 24.71
C GLN A 409 -13.13 11.57 25.30
N ALA A 410 -14.05 12.40 24.77
CA ALA A 410 -15.47 12.31 25.10
C ALA A 410 -16.05 10.92 24.72
N PRO A 411 -17.08 10.43 25.43
CA PRO A 411 -17.63 9.08 25.22
C PRO A 411 -17.98 8.76 23.76
N GLU A 412 -18.48 9.73 22.99
CA GLU A 412 -18.85 9.54 21.59
C GLU A 412 -17.62 9.23 20.72
N TRP A 413 -16.47 9.84 21.01
CA TRP A 413 -15.22 9.56 20.30
C TRP A 413 -14.64 8.22 20.74
N GLN A 414 -14.75 7.84 22.01
CA GLN A 414 -14.38 6.48 22.45
C GLN A 414 -15.24 5.40 21.77
N LEU A 415 -16.53 5.67 21.55
CA LEU A 415 -17.41 4.81 20.77
C LEU A 415 -16.93 4.71 19.32
N LEU A 416 -16.58 5.83 18.68
CA LEU A 416 -16.10 5.85 17.30
C LEU A 416 -14.75 5.12 17.14
N ASN A 417 -13.81 5.30 18.06
CA ASN A 417 -12.54 4.54 18.08
C ASN A 417 -12.77 3.04 18.27
N TYR A 418 -13.68 2.67 19.18
CA TYR A 418 -14.07 1.28 19.36
C TYR A 418 -14.65 0.70 18.06
N ALA A 419 -15.56 1.44 17.42
CA ALA A 419 -16.16 1.03 16.16
C ALA A 419 -15.11 0.89 15.06
N ALA A 420 -14.18 1.85 14.93
CA ALA A 420 -13.14 1.83 13.90
C ALA A 420 -12.18 0.67 14.05
N ARG A 421 -11.73 0.41 15.28
CA ARG A 421 -10.86 -0.73 15.58
C ARG A 421 -11.56 -2.07 15.38
N THR A 422 -12.85 -2.14 15.71
CA THR A 422 -13.66 -3.34 15.47
C THR A 422 -13.87 -3.52 13.98
N GLU A 423 -14.11 -2.43 13.24
CA GLU A 423 -14.31 -2.45 11.81
C GLU A 423 -13.08 -2.96 11.05
N GLN A 424 -11.88 -2.53 11.45
CA GLN A 424 -10.64 -3.04 10.88
C GLN A 424 -10.42 -4.55 11.12
N LYS A 425 -10.98 -5.10 12.22
CA LYS A 425 -10.79 -6.51 12.60
C LYS A 425 -11.86 -7.44 12.08
N GLU A 426 -13.11 -6.97 12.08
CA GLU A 426 -14.30 -7.79 11.83
C GLU A 426 -15.08 -7.33 10.61
N GLY A 427 -14.63 -6.26 9.96
CA GLY A 427 -15.34 -5.69 8.84
C GLY A 427 -16.47 -4.74 9.27
N TRP A 428 -17.43 -4.42 8.41
CA TRP A 428 -18.56 -3.57 8.76
C TRP A 428 -19.49 -4.24 9.78
N TYR A 429 -20.37 -3.47 10.40
CA TYR A 429 -21.18 -3.90 11.54
C TYR A 429 -21.96 -5.20 11.32
N SER A 430 -22.48 -5.43 10.10
CA SER A 430 -23.21 -6.67 9.75
C SER A 430 -22.37 -7.94 9.89
N CYS A 431 -21.04 -7.81 9.89
CA CYS A 431 -20.07 -8.91 10.01
C CYS A 431 -19.55 -9.08 11.44
N TRP A 432 -19.89 -8.17 12.37
CA TRP A 432 -19.38 -8.19 13.73
C TRP A 432 -19.92 -9.38 14.52
N LYS A 433 -19.07 -9.91 15.39
CA LYS A 433 -19.47 -10.97 16.33
C LYS A 433 -20.42 -10.40 17.40
N PRO A 434 -21.27 -11.24 18.00
CA PRO A 434 -22.19 -10.82 19.06
C PRO A 434 -21.50 -10.09 20.22
N GLU A 435 -20.29 -10.49 20.61
CA GLU A 435 -19.53 -9.85 21.68
C GLU A 435 -19.10 -8.42 21.31
N SER A 436 -18.69 -8.22 20.06
CA SER A 436 -18.30 -6.91 19.52
C SER A 436 -19.51 -5.98 19.37
N LYS A 437 -20.65 -6.53 18.94
CA LYS A 437 -21.93 -5.80 18.93
C LYS A 437 -22.33 -5.38 20.35
N GLN A 438 -22.19 -6.26 21.34
CA GLN A 438 -22.47 -5.91 22.74
C GLN A 438 -21.51 -4.84 23.28
N GLY A 439 -20.22 -4.90 22.92
CA GLY A 439 -19.25 -3.87 23.26
C GLY A 439 -19.62 -2.49 22.70
N LEU A 440 -20.18 -2.44 21.48
CA LEU A 440 -20.72 -1.19 20.91
C LEU A 440 -21.91 -0.68 21.74
N ILE A 441 -22.83 -1.56 22.12
CA ILE A 441 -24.00 -1.21 22.94
C ILE A 441 -23.58 -0.63 24.29
N ASP A 442 -22.55 -1.19 24.93
CA ASP A 442 -22.02 -0.67 26.19
C ASP A 442 -21.44 0.73 26.01
N LYS A 443 -20.75 0.99 24.88
CA LYS A 443 -20.27 2.34 24.52
C LYS A 443 -21.41 3.31 24.22
N ILE A 444 -22.44 2.88 23.50
CA ILE A 444 -23.66 3.67 23.24
C ILE A 444 -24.33 4.07 24.55
N ARG A 445 -24.45 3.13 25.49
CA ARG A 445 -24.99 3.38 26.83
C ARG A 445 -24.15 4.40 27.60
N ALA A 446 -22.82 4.30 27.54
CA ALA A 446 -21.91 5.24 28.19
C ALA A 446 -22.02 6.66 27.61
N CYS A 447 -22.38 6.79 26.33
CA CYS A 447 -22.68 8.08 25.69
C CYS A 447 -24.06 8.66 26.09
N GLY A 448 -24.92 7.88 26.76
CA GLY A 448 -26.29 8.31 27.07
C GLY A 448 -27.16 8.50 25.83
N LEU A 449 -26.88 7.78 24.74
CA LEU A 449 -27.64 7.89 23.49
C LEU A 449 -28.97 7.15 23.59
N LEU A 450 -30.05 7.85 23.26
CA LEU A 450 -31.44 7.35 23.31
C LEU A 450 -31.78 6.64 24.64
N PRO A 451 -31.66 7.33 25.80
CA PRO A 451 -31.73 6.67 27.12
C PRO A 451 -33.11 6.06 27.42
N GLU A 452 -34.17 6.56 26.77
CA GLU A 452 -35.55 6.08 26.94
C GLU A 452 -35.95 5.02 25.89
N HIS A 453 -35.01 4.55 25.06
CA HIS A 453 -35.31 3.57 24.02
C HIS A 453 -35.76 2.23 24.62
N ALA A 454 -36.74 1.58 23.99
CA ALA A 454 -37.32 0.33 24.48
C ALA A 454 -36.30 -0.82 24.59
N TYR A 455 -35.23 -0.77 23.79
CA TYR A 455 -34.11 -1.70 23.86
C TYR A 455 -33.52 -1.82 25.27
N TRP A 456 -33.43 -0.72 26.02
CA TRP A 456 -32.86 -0.72 27.38
C TRP A 456 -33.73 -1.43 28.42
N GLN A 457 -34.99 -1.75 28.09
CA GLN A 457 -35.91 -2.49 28.97
C GLN A 457 -35.85 -4.00 28.72
N LEU A 458 -35.10 -4.46 27.72
CA LEU A 458 -34.91 -5.88 27.43
C LEU A 458 -33.93 -6.47 28.44
N ALA A 459 -34.35 -7.52 29.15
CA ALA A 459 -33.50 -8.19 30.13
C ALA A 459 -32.35 -8.96 29.46
N GLU A 460 -32.63 -9.59 28.31
CA GLU A 460 -31.69 -10.36 27.50
C GLU A 460 -32.02 -10.09 26.02
N PRO A 461 -31.57 -8.96 25.44
CA PRO A 461 -31.85 -8.63 24.04
C PRO A 461 -31.26 -9.70 23.11
N ALA A 462 -32.04 -10.16 22.14
CA ALA A 462 -31.52 -11.02 21.08
C ALA A 462 -30.61 -10.20 20.14
N GLU A 463 -29.80 -10.88 19.34
CA GLU A 463 -28.93 -10.21 18.36
C GLU A 463 -29.75 -9.33 17.39
N ALA A 464 -30.91 -9.82 16.95
CA ALA A 464 -31.81 -9.05 16.08
C ALA A 464 -32.35 -7.77 16.75
N ASP A 465 -32.56 -7.76 18.07
CA ASP A 465 -32.96 -6.56 18.82
C ASP A 465 -31.81 -5.54 18.86
N THR A 466 -30.58 -6.04 19.05
CA THR A 466 -29.35 -5.25 19.05
C THR A 466 -29.07 -4.60 17.70
N ASP A 467 -29.20 -5.39 16.64
CA ASP A 467 -29.05 -4.96 15.26
C ASP A 467 -30.09 -3.90 14.90
N ALA A 468 -31.38 -4.15 15.21
CA ALA A 468 -32.44 -3.18 14.95
C ALA A 468 -32.21 -1.85 15.68
N PHE A 469 -31.75 -1.91 16.93
CA PHE A 469 -31.43 -0.71 17.71
C PHE A 469 -30.23 0.06 17.12
N ALA A 470 -29.14 -0.62 16.75
CA ALA A 470 -27.98 0.03 16.15
C ALA A 470 -28.33 0.66 14.78
N ALA A 471 -29.06 -0.06 13.93
CA ALA A 471 -29.55 0.45 12.66
C ALA A 471 -30.45 1.69 12.84
N GLU A 472 -31.34 1.69 13.83
CA GLU A 472 -32.17 2.85 14.15
C GLU A 472 -31.33 4.04 14.62
N LEU A 473 -30.40 3.82 15.56
CA LEU A 473 -29.57 4.87 16.14
C LEU A 473 -28.74 5.60 15.07
N PHE A 474 -28.20 4.85 14.11
CA PHE A 474 -27.32 5.39 13.07
C PHE A 474 -28.04 5.66 11.73
N GLY A 475 -29.37 5.75 11.75
CA GLY A 475 -30.16 6.15 10.57
C GLY A 475 -30.16 5.14 9.42
N ALA A 476 -29.73 3.90 9.65
CA ALA A 476 -29.64 2.82 8.68
C ALA A 476 -30.79 1.81 8.83
N LYS A 477 -32.03 2.29 9.08
CA LYS A 477 -33.20 1.45 9.39
C LYS A 477 -33.40 0.37 8.32
N GLY A 478 -33.21 -0.89 8.70
CA GLY A 478 -33.36 -2.06 7.83
C GLY A 478 -32.14 -2.41 6.97
N ARG A 479 -31.03 -1.65 7.07
CA ARG A 479 -29.79 -1.85 6.31
C ARG A 479 -28.57 -1.89 7.22
N LEU A 480 -28.38 -3.01 7.93
CA LEU A 480 -27.24 -3.22 8.82
C LEU A 480 -25.91 -3.16 8.07
N SER A 481 -25.93 -3.56 6.80
CA SER A 481 -24.77 -3.49 5.91
C SER A 481 -24.29 -2.05 5.68
N LEU A 482 -25.11 -1.03 5.91
CA LEU A 482 -24.67 0.37 5.81
C LEU A 482 -24.07 0.91 7.11
N VAL A 483 -24.19 0.18 8.22
CA VAL A 483 -23.65 0.62 9.50
C VAL A 483 -22.13 0.40 9.50
N ASN A 484 -21.41 1.50 9.28
CA ASN A 484 -19.95 1.58 9.39
C ASN A 484 -19.56 2.86 10.16
N VAL A 485 -18.28 3.01 10.46
CA VAL A 485 -17.78 4.12 11.28
C VAL A 485 -18.10 5.49 10.68
N LYS A 486 -18.17 5.64 9.36
CA LYS A 486 -18.53 6.92 8.74
C LYS A 486 -20.00 7.26 8.96
N VAL A 487 -20.89 6.27 8.82
CA VAL A 487 -22.30 6.45 9.12
C VAL A 487 -22.51 6.74 10.61
N MET A 488 -21.75 6.08 11.50
CA MET A 488 -21.75 6.40 12.93
C MET A 488 -21.25 7.82 13.20
N LEU A 489 -20.12 8.21 12.60
CA LEU A 489 -19.52 9.55 12.74
C LEU A 489 -20.50 10.63 12.27
N HIS A 490 -21.10 10.45 11.10
CA HIS A 490 -22.10 11.37 10.56
C HIS A 490 -23.35 11.46 11.43
N SER A 491 -23.84 10.33 11.96
CA SER A 491 -25.00 10.31 12.85
C SER A 491 -24.74 11.02 14.17
N LEU A 492 -23.52 10.88 14.71
CA LEU A 492 -23.14 11.45 16.01
C LEU A 492 -22.71 12.93 15.91
N LYS A 493 -22.02 13.33 14.83
CA LYS A 493 -21.44 14.67 14.67
C LYS A 493 -22.19 15.53 13.66
N GLY A 494 -23.16 14.97 12.95
CA GLY A 494 -23.85 15.64 11.86
C GLY A 494 -22.99 15.74 10.60
N PRO A 495 -23.42 16.56 9.63
CA PRO A 495 -22.72 16.70 8.36
C PRO A 495 -21.41 17.51 8.51
N GLU A 496 -20.39 17.12 7.73
CA GLU A 496 -19.03 17.65 7.84
C GLU A 496 -18.93 19.17 7.64
N GLU A 497 -19.80 19.74 6.79
CA GLU A 497 -19.87 21.19 6.58
C GLU A 497 -20.15 21.99 7.86
N ASN A 498 -20.75 21.36 8.87
CA ASN A 498 -21.06 21.98 10.16
C ASN A 498 -20.06 21.67 11.27
N TRP A 499 -19.04 20.84 11.00
CA TRP A 499 -18.06 20.47 12.02
C TRP A 499 -17.18 21.66 12.37
N ASP A 500 -16.96 21.86 13.68
CA ASP A 500 -15.89 22.73 14.15
C ASP A 500 -14.50 22.11 13.86
N LEU A 501 -13.46 22.92 14.03
CA LEU A 501 -12.10 22.49 13.72
C LEU A 501 -11.61 21.35 14.64
N GLU A 502 -12.02 21.31 15.91
CA GLU A 502 -11.68 20.20 16.81
C GLU A 502 -12.31 18.88 16.34
N THR A 503 -13.58 18.90 15.94
CA THR A 503 -14.28 17.74 15.37
C THR A 503 -13.62 17.28 14.08
N LYS A 504 -13.21 18.21 13.20
CA LYS A 504 -12.48 17.88 11.97
C LYS A 504 -11.13 17.22 12.26
N LEU A 505 -10.39 17.70 13.26
CA LEU A 505 -9.11 17.09 13.66
C LEU A 505 -9.28 15.66 14.16
N LEU A 506 -10.25 15.43 15.04
CA LEU A 506 -10.51 14.11 15.59
C LEU A 506 -11.05 13.15 14.53
N ALA A 507 -11.89 13.64 13.62
CA ALA A 507 -12.40 12.85 12.49
C ALA A 507 -11.29 12.49 11.48
N ASP A 508 -10.47 13.45 11.06
CA ASP A 508 -9.34 13.22 10.14
C ASP A 508 -8.35 12.22 10.74
N TRP A 509 -8.02 12.37 12.03
CA TRP A 509 -7.19 11.41 12.74
C TRP A 509 -7.80 10.02 12.80
N LEU A 510 -9.07 9.89 13.19
CA LEU A 510 -9.77 8.60 13.25
C LEU A 510 -9.76 7.91 11.87
N ILE A 511 -10.03 8.67 10.81
CA ILE A 511 -10.06 8.20 9.44
C ILE A 511 -8.67 7.73 9.00
N ARG A 512 -7.62 8.52 9.22
CA ARG A 512 -6.25 8.15 8.81
C ARG A 512 -5.71 6.99 9.62
N ARG A 513 -5.87 7.03 10.95
CA ARG A 513 -5.40 5.99 11.87
C ARG A 513 -5.95 4.61 11.49
N TYR A 514 -7.24 4.55 11.17
CA TYR A 514 -7.90 3.28 10.87
C TYR A 514 -8.15 3.11 9.37
N GLY A 515 -7.46 3.83 8.48
CA GLY A 515 -7.59 3.70 7.03
C GLY A 515 -9.03 3.75 6.51
N ILE A 516 -9.91 4.56 7.11
CA ILE A 516 -11.34 4.59 6.80
C ILE A 516 -11.58 5.41 5.53
N GLN A 517 -11.53 4.76 4.37
CA GLN A 517 -11.64 5.41 3.06
C GLN A 517 -12.94 6.20 2.86
N SER A 518 -12.85 7.34 2.14
CA SER A 518 -13.99 8.21 1.81
C SER A 518 -14.69 7.73 0.56
N GLU A 519 -15.72 6.92 0.72
CA GLU A 519 -16.74 6.81 -0.31
C GLU A 519 -17.95 7.67 0.03
N ASP A 520 -18.49 8.34 -0.98
CA ASP A 520 -19.76 9.05 -0.94
C ASP A 520 -20.91 8.04 -0.81
N LEU A 521 -21.05 7.44 0.37
CA LEU A 521 -22.15 6.53 0.72
C LEU A 521 -23.53 7.21 0.65
N ARG A 522 -23.56 8.54 0.41
CA ARG A 522 -24.78 9.34 0.25
C ARG A 522 -25.65 8.88 -0.93
N GLU A 523 -25.07 8.28 -1.97
CA GLU A 523 -25.84 7.83 -3.14
C GLU A 523 -26.54 6.47 -2.95
N GLN A 524 -26.18 5.69 -1.93
CA GLN A 524 -26.77 4.36 -1.67
C GLN A 524 -27.93 4.36 -0.66
N GLN A 525 -28.35 5.51 -0.14
CA GLN A 525 -29.46 5.63 0.82
C GLN A 525 -30.87 5.65 0.19
N GLU A 526 -31.11 4.89 -0.88
CA GLU A 526 -32.49 4.65 -1.32
C GLU A 526 -33.23 3.73 -0.32
N ALA A 527 -34.53 3.93 -0.14
CA ALA A 527 -35.35 3.16 0.80
C ALA A 527 -35.40 1.66 0.43
N GLY A 528 -35.00 0.78 1.37
CA GLY A 528 -35.12 -0.68 1.22
C GLY A 528 -34.48 -1.45 2.38
N GLU A 529 -34.76 -2.74 2.49
CA GLU A 529 -34.13 -3.64 3.47
C GLU A 529 -32.93 -4.37 2.84
N ASP A 530 -31.94 -4.75 3.65
CA ASP A 530 -30.88 -5.66 3.21
C ASP A 530 -31.49 -6.97 2.71
N ILE A 531 -31.06 -7.43 1.54
CA ILE A 531 -31.43 -8.75 1.04
C ILE A 531 -30.76 -9.83 1.88
N ASP A 532 -31.41 -10.99 2.02
CA ASP A 532 -30.77 -12.16 2.62
C ASP A 532 -30.03 -13.02 1.57
N ALA A 533 -29.31 -14.04 2.04
CA ALA A 533 -28.57 -14.95 1.18
C ALA A 533 -29.46 -15.69 0.16
N ALA A 534 -30.71 -16.00 0.52
CA ALA A 534 -31.64 -16.71 -0.36
C ALA A 534 -32.14 -15.80 -1.50
N LYS A 535 -32.36 -14.52 -1.20
CA LYS A 535 -32.70 -13.50 -2.18
C LYS A 535 -31.51 -13.22 -3.10
N ALA A 536 -30.29 -13.11 -2.57
CA ALA A 536 -29.08 -12.95 -3.37
C ALA A 536 -28.89 -14.11 -4.36
N GLU A 537 -29.05 -15.36 -3.87
CA GLU A 537 -29.04 -16.55 -4.72
C GLU A 537 -30.10 -16.47 -5.83
N LYS A 538 -31.33 -16.10 -5.48
CA LYS A 538 -32.43 -15.98 -6.45
C LYS A 538 -32.14 -14.94 -7.52
N ILE A 539 -31.56 -13.79 -7.16
CA ILE A 539 -31.16 -12.73 -8.08
C ILE A 539 -30.12 -13.26 -9.07
N ILE A 540 -29.07 -13.91 -8.57
CA ILE A 540 -28.00 -14.46 -9.43
C ILE A 540 -28.51 -15.58 -10.33
N ARG A 541 -29.33 -16.51 -9.82
CA ARG A 541 -29.92 -17.57 -10.65
C ARG A 541 -30.75 -17.00 -11.79
N ALA A 542 -31.61 -16.02 -11.50
CA ALA A 542 -32.43 -15.37 -12.51
C ALA A 542 -31.56 -14.68 -13.58
N ALA A 543 -30.53 -13.94 -13.16
CA ALA A 543 -29.63 -13.24 -14.07
C ALA A 543 -28.77 -14.19 -14.93
N VAL A 544 -28.36 -15.34 -14.39
CA VAL A 544 -27.67 -16.38 -15.18
C VAL A 544 -28.61 -17.00 -16.20
N CYS A 545 -29.83 -17.39 -15.80
CA CYS A 545 -30.80 -17.94 -16.75
C CYS A 545 -31.13 -16.95 -17.87
N GLU A 546 -31.27 -15.66 -17.54
CA GLU A 546 -31.49 -14.60 -18.53
C GLU A 546 -30.30 -14.43 -19.47
N ALA A 547 -29.08 -14.27 -18.93
CA ALA A 547 -27.87 -14.04 -19.73
C ALA A 547 -27.58 -15.19 -20.71
N TRP A 548 -27.86 -16.44 -20.29
CA TRP A 548 -27.60 -17.64 -21.07
C TRP A 548 -28.84 -18.19 -21.81
N ASN A 549 -29.97 -17.47 -21.77
CA ASN A 549 -31.23 -17.86 -22.40
C ASN A 549 -31.71 -19.28 -22.01
N MET A 550 -31.66 -19.57 -20.72
CA MET A 550 -32.08 -20.84 -20.11
C MET A 550 -33.46 -20.69 -19.44
N PRO A 551 -34.23 -21.77 -19.29
CA PRO A 551 -35.47 -21.72 -18.52
C PRO A 551 -35.19 -21.44 -17.03
N ALA A 552 -36.19 -20.91 -16.31
CA ALA A 552 -36.02 -20.43 -14.93
C ALA A 552 -35.62 -21.52 -13.93
N ASP A 553 -35.96 -22.78 -14.21
CA ASP A 553 -35.68 -23.98 -13.42
C ASP A 553 -34.38 -24.68 -13.84
N ALA A 554 -33.66 -24.16 -14.83
CA ALA A 554 -32.48 -24.83 -15.40
C ALA A 554 -31.31 -25.00 -14.41
N LEU A 555 -31.30 -24.23 -13.33
CA LEU A 555 -30.24 -24.27 -12.33
C LEU A 555 -30.65 -25.05 -11.07
N ASP A 556 -31.87 -25.59 -10.99
CA ASP A 556 -32.41 -26.18 -9.74
C ASP A 556 -31.55 -27.32 -9.18
N ASN A 557 -30.83 -28.04 -10.05
CA ASN A 557 -29.93 -29.13 -9.66
C ASN A 557 -28.48 -28.70 -9.41
N TRP A 558 -28.15 -27.41 -9.57
CA TRP A 558 -26.80 -26.90 -9.34
C TRP A 558 -26.56 -26.67 -7.85
N ALA A 559 -25.35 -26.98 -7.39
CA ALA A 559 -24.94 -26.70 -6.03
C ALA A 559 -24.68 -25.20 -5.87
N VAL A 560 -25.23 -24.60 -4.82
CA VAL A 560 -25.08 -23.16 -4.55
C VAL A 560 -24.55 -22.91 -3.16
N VAL A 561 -23.56 -22.02 -3.08
CA VAL A 561 -23.00 -21.52 -1.84
C VAL A 561 -23.06 -20.00 -1.88
N THR A 562 -23.90 -19.43 -1.01
CA THR A 562 -24.00 -17.97 -0.85
C THR A 562 -23.37 -17.56 0.48
N ARG A 563 -22.49 -16.56 0.43
CA ARG A 563 -21.81 -16.02 1.63
C ARG A 563 -21.88 -14.51 1.62
N LEU A 564 -22.16 -13.90 2.76
CA LEU A 564 -21.87 -12.49 2.96
C LEU A 564 -20.35 -12.34 3.06
N VAL A 565 -19.79 -11.47 2.24
CA VAL A 565 -18.35 -11.24 2.12
C VAL A 565 -18.10 -9.75 2.22
N GLN A 566 -16.99 -9.41 2.84
CA GLN A 566 -16.36 -8.10 2.73
C GLN A 566 -15.01 -8.31 2.05
N ASP A 567 -14.88 -7.83 0.82
CA ASP A 567 -13.61 -7.87 0.10
C ASP A 567 -13.08 -6.45 -0.05
N ALA A 568 -11.75 -6.33 0.06
CA ALA A 568 -11.00 -5.19 -0.43
C ALA A 568 -11.12 -5.08 -1.95
N ILE A 569 -11.63 -3.95 -2.45
CA ILE A 569 -11.69 -3.57 -3.86
C ILE A 569 -10.32 -3.03 -4.31
N THR A 570 -9.66 -2.26 -3.44
CA THR A 570 -8.29 -1.78 -3.61
C THR A 570 -7.48 -2.08 -2.36
N VAL A 571 -6.20 -2.41 -2.57
CA VAL A 571 -5.24 -2.65 -1.51
C VAL A 571 -4.14 -1.61 -1.69
N GLU A 572 -4.15 -0.56 -0.87
CA GLU A 572 -2.96 0.26 -0.65
C GLU A 572 -2.19 -0.35 0.52
N MET A 573 -0.91 -0.66 0.36
CA MET A 573 -0.13 -1.25 1.44
C MET A 573 0.21 -0.18 2.48
N THR A 574 -0.17 -0.40 3.74
CA THR A 574 0.38 0.31 4.90
C THR A 574 1.02 -0.67 5.90
N GLU A 575 1.74 -0.15 6.89
CA GLU A 575 2.42 -0.97 7.91
C GLU A 575 1.44 -1.77 8.77
N ASP A 576 0.20 -1.32 8.94
CA ASP A 576 -0.88 -2.08 9.60
C ASP A 576 -1.54 -3.15 8.70
N GLY A 577 -1.03 -3.31 7.48
CA GLY A 577 -1.57 -4.18 6.45
C GLY A 577 -2.22 -3.40 5.30
N PRO A 578 -2.85 -4.11 4.36
CA PRO A 578 -3.51 -3.48 3.22
C PRO A 578 -4.68 -2.59 3.69
N ILE A 579 -4.67 -1.29 3.37
CA ILE A 579 -5.84 -0.43 3.41
C ILE A 579 -6.82 -0.92 2.34
N GLN A 580 -8.03 -1.25 2.77
CA GLN A 580 -9.03 -1.89 1.92
C GLN A 580 -10.20 -0.93 1.67
N ASN A 581 -10.48 -0.56 0.40
CA ASN A 581 -11.85 -0.16 0.04
C ASN A 581 -12.70 -1.40 0.25
N SER A 582 -13.45 -1.45 1.34
CA SER A 582 -14.18 -2.67 1.67
C SER A 582 -15.65 -2.46 1.36
N MET A 583 -16.23 -3.36 0.57
CA MET A 583 -17.66 -3.39 0.32
C MET A 583 -18.22 -4.70 0.86
N VAL A 584 -19.36 -4.61 1.53
CA VAL A 584 -20.14 -5.78 1.95
C VAL A 584 -21.08 -6.19 0.84
N TYR A 585 -20.99 -7.45 0.41
CA TYR A 585 -21.85 -8.00 -0.64
C TYR A 585 -22.02 -9.51 -0.45
N TYR A 586 -23.05 -10.08 -1.07
CA TYR A 586 -23.22 -11.53 -1.17
C TYR A 586 -22.42 -12.07 -2.34
N ARG A 587 -21.55 -13.03 -2.05
CA ARG A 587 -20.85 -13.84 -3.05
C ARG A 587 -21.63 -15.13 -3.27
N VAL A 588 -22.11 -15.33 -4.49
CA VAL A 588 -22.90 -16.50 -4.89
C VAL A 588 -22.07 -17.37 -5.82
N PHE A 589 -21.72 -18.56 -5.32
CA PHE A 589 -21.05 -19.60 -6.09
C PHE A 589 -22.09 -20.56 -6.65
N LEU A 590 -22.08 -20.76 -7.96
CA LEU A 590 -22.89 -21.78 -8.64
C LEU A 590 -21.96 -22.86 -9.20
N THR A 591 -22.20 -24.12 -8.82
CA THR A 591 -21.44 -25.28 -9.31
C THR A 591 -22.35 -26.21 -10.07
N ARG A 592 -21.96 -26.54 -11.30
CA ARG A 592 -22.69 -27.44 -12.19
C ARG A 592 -22.58 -28.90 -11.74
N PRO A 593 -23.59 -29.74 -12.00
CA PRO A 593 -23.47 -31.19 -11.86
C PRO A 593 -22.40 -31.74 -12.81
N ASP A 594 -21.60 -32.72 -12.36
CA ASP A 594 -20.51 -33.35 -13.13
C ASP A 594 -20.99 -33.87 -14.51
N GLU A 595 -22.21 -34.39 -14.56
CA GLU A 595 -22.84 -34.93 -15.78
C GLU A 595 -23.03 -33.87 -16.87
N GLU A 596 -23.12 -32.59 -16.50
CA GLU A 596 -23.31 -31.48 -17.43
C GLU A 596 -21.99 -30.84 -17.88
N VAL A 597 -20.87 -31.09 -17.20
CA VAL A 597 -19.57 -30.41 -17.45
C VAL A 597 -19.08 -30.63 -18.89
N GLY A 598 -19.47 -31.73 -19.54
CA GLY A 598 -19.17 -32.03 -20.94
C GLY A 598 -20.02 -31.29 -21.98
N LEU A 599 -21.04 -30.52 -21.58
CA LEU A 599 -21.84 -29.72 -22.50
C LEU A 599 -21.10 -28.42 -22.86
N ASP A 600 -20.99 -28.15 -24.17
CA ASP A 600 -20.32 -26.95 -24.71
C ASP A 600 -21.01 -25.63 -24.34
N THR A 601 -22.20 -25.68 -23.74
CA THR A 601 -23.02 -24.51 -23.39
C THR A 601 -22.27 -23.46 -22.58
N PHE A 602 -21.27 -23.84 -21.77
CA PHE A 602 -20.50 -22.91 -20.93
C PHE A 602 -18.99 -22.97 -21.15
N GLY A 603 -18.53 -23.42 -22.32
CA GLY A 603 -17.10 -23.58 -22.62
C GLY A 603 -16.37 -24.50 -21.65
N GLY A 604 -17.09 -25.46 -21.04
CA GLY A 604 -16.55 -26.40 -20.08
C GLY A 604 -16.15 -25.80 -18.73
N ARG A 605 -16.69 -24.62 -18.36
CA ARG A 605 -16.68 -24.12 -16.97
C ARG A 605 -17.70 -24.90 -16.14
N ASP A 606 -17.32 -25.20 -14.92
CA ASP A 606 -18.09 -25.91 -13.90
C ASP A 606 -18.53 -24.99 -12.74
N ASN A 607 -17.79 -23.90 -12.50
CA ASN A 607 -18.02 -22.98 -11.40
C ASN A 607 -18.22 -21.54 -11.88
N PHE A 608 -19.21 -20.87 -11.30
CA PHE A 608 -19.47 -19.44 -11.48
C PHE A 608 -19.44 -18.72 -10.14
N ASN A 609 -18.95 -17.49 -10.13
CA ASN A 609 -18.73 -16.69 -8.93
C ASN A 609 -19.21 -15.26 -9.19
N TYR A 610 -20.43 -14.97 -8.75
CA TYR A 610 -21.08 -13.67 -8.92
C TYR A 610 -21.26 -12.98 -7.58
N ARG A 611 -21.53 -11.67 -7.65
CA ARG A 611 -21.60 -10.81 -6.49
C ARG A 611 -22.85 -9.95 -6.56
N VAL A 612 -23.54 -9.80 -5.45
CA VAL A 612 -24.74 -8.98 -5.31
C VAL A 612 -24.55 -8.10 -4.10
N SER A 613 -24.65 -6.79 -4.24
CA SER A 613 -24.69 -5.89 -3.10
C SER A 613 -25.87 -6.21 -2.18
N THR A 614 -25.82 -5.71 -0.96
CA THR A 614 -26.86 -5.96 0.05
C THR A 614 -28.20 -5.30 -0.27
N ASP A 615 -28.27 -4.39 -1.24
CA ASP A 615 -29.51 -3.83 -1.77
C ASP A 615 -30.09 -4.64 -2.97
N GLY A 616 -29.38 -5.67 -3.44
CA GLY A 616 -29.82 -6.54 -4.52
C GLY A 616 -29.30 -6.20 -5.92
N ASN A 617 -28.41 -5.22 -6.06
CA ASN A 617 -27.76 -4.95 -7.34
C ASN A 617 -26.65 -5.96 -7.64
N ILE A 618 -26.55 -6.42 -8.89
CA ILE A 618 -25.47 -7.33 -9.31
C ILE A 618 -24.23 -6.48 -9.60
N LEU A 619 -23.12 -6.82 -8.94
CA LEU A 619 -21.86 -6.10 -9.09
C LEU A 619 -21.13 -6.55 -10.38
N THR A 620 -20.48 -5.58 -11.03
CA THR A 620 -20.00 -5.63 -12.40
C THR A 620 -18.54 -5.17 -12.51
N THR A 621 -18.02 -5.05 -13.74
CA THR A 621 -16.66 -4.51 -13.97
C THR A 621 -16.55 -3.02 -13.68
N GLU A 622 -17.67 -2.28 -13.63
CA GLU A 622 -17.72 -0.87 -13.27
C GLU A 622 -17.45 -0.69 -11.76
N ASP A 623 -17.90 -1.64 -10.93
CA ASP A 623 -17.71 -1.63 -9.48
C ASP A 623 -16.27 -2.06 -9.10
N CYS A 624 -15.76 -3.10 -9.76
CA CYS A 624 -14.38 -3.57 -9.55
C CYS A 624 -13.86 -4.28 -10.79
N SER A 625 -12.64 -3.92 -11.19
CA SER A 625 -11.96 -4.60 -12.29
C SER A 625 -11.88 -6.12 -12.02
N GLY A 626 -12.36 -6.92 -12.99
CA GLY A 626 -12.36 -8.38 -12.88
C GLY A 626 -13.57 -8.99 -12.17
N TRP A 627 -14.52 -8.20 -11.69
CA TRP A 627 -15.84 -8.70 -11.32
C TRP A 627 -16.74 -8.65 -12.54
N TYR A 628 -17.39 -9.76 -12.87
CA TYR A 628 -18.24 -9.84 -14.06
C TYR A 628 -19.64 -10.23 -13.62
N SER A 629 -20.63 -9.49 -14.07
CA SER A 629 -22.03 -9.91 -14.05
C SER A 629 -22.23 -11.16 -14.93
N PRO A 630 -23.32 -11.91 -14.73
CA PRO A 630 -23.67 -13.02 -15.62
C PRO A 630 -23.72 -12.64 -17.10
N LYS A 631 -24.16 -11.41 -17.40
CA LYS A 631 -24.21 -10.86 -18.76
C LYS A 631 -22.80 -10.62 -19.32
N GLU A 632 -21.94 -9.92 -18.59
CA GLU A 632 -20.56 -9.66 -19.02
C GLU A 632 -19.77 -10.96 -19.19
N ASP A 633 -19.95 -11.94 -18.30
CA ASP A 633 -19.26 -13.23 -18.39
C ASP A 633 -19.70 -14.03 -19.63
N MET A 634 -21.00 -14.01 -19.95
CA MET A 634 -21.53 -14.60 -21.19
C MET A 634 -21.00 -13.88 -22.44
N GLU A 635 -20.97 -12.55 -22.44
CA GLU A 635 -20.44 -11.77 -23.57
C GLU A 635 -18.95 -12.02 -23.78
N ARG A 636 -18.19 -12.15 -22.70
CA ARG A 636 -16.78 -12.51 -22.72
C ARG A 636 -16.55 -13.92 -23.26
N TRP A 637 -17.45 -14.85 -22.98
CA TRP A 637 -17.37 -16.21 -23.51
C TRP A 637 -17.65 -16.28 -25.02
N LYS A 638 -18.54 -15.43 -25.54
CA LYS A 638 -18.86 -15.37 -26.98
C LYS A 638 -17.73 -14.79 -27.85
N LYS A 639 -16.85 -13.98 -27.24
CA LYS A 639 -15.68 -13.38 -27.89
C LYS A 639 -14.52 -14.37 -27.86
#